data_AF-A0A952V2R2-F1
#
_entry.id   AF-A0A952V2R2-F1
#
_cell.length_a   1.000
_cell.length_b   1.000
_cell.length_c   1.000
_cell.angle_alpha   90.00
_cell.angle_beta   90.00
_cell.angle_gamma   90.00
#
_symmetry.space_group_name_H-M   'P 1'
#
loop_
_entity.id
_entity.type
_entity.pdbx_description
1 polymer ?
#
loop_
_entity_poly.entity_id
_entity_poly.type
_entity_poly.pdbx_seq_one_letter_code
_entity_poly.pdbx_strand_id
1 'polypeptide(L)'
;MKMRIFPVLLVSTIVSGCTAVLGIHDFDDEPPDQDAEAGAPDGASASSSSSSGGPVVVDDGTAPIVDGSGEAGTDEGGVIDADAFDAGEDATIEDAGEDATIEDAGEDAGADASTFDAGEDAGEDAGVDAGIEDAGVDAPIDAGPACVDPEDPPITLGPTPATCAAVRAANPQAGDGEYTLYVQGDRARPWQAYCAEMANAPLEYVPLIHRGYATGDGSAMGGVTAGKFVNYSQIFQEERGNQSRPTRQLFTFYDRVRVDPSTLRVAISDGRFARLVGATDFFEAGQLAQVPYATAAYCWEGGNARGSGNVDLRGTAFTVSGTAQFVKGGAAPGGSAVLAAGGQVVEISGGGGNGDGGGDGKCGWTSTVPAAGSIYTFSAGQFPLQLAHRALPQSCADVRAKNAQAADGDYVLYLDHDARRPWRAYCAGMSSGTPREYLVLRETGASSNFATYAAGGGATGTEVRTRYQRLRIDPATLRIDISDRTYASSTGTLSVEGKTLTSVPFGVAADCTGGVTGSANVDLRGTPFAVAPAAFVTQGSSAGGGATYASSDRVVDVTGGGACGRVEPAPARCDVFARTESYQLSLVYRPLPQTCAELKAEDPTATIDGEYTLWGPDARAWTAYCSAMPSAAPLEYLSVRHGANENFAQATAAGGGAWGGTNVVTSYSRIRVDPRSFHVDETDRRFTTSTGQLNFGLRSAEYGNALACGYSFDDTGRANVDMRGTPFVVPRNKFENYGYLANGSETYAGLDQVVDLKGGGLCGRREPRPVAAGASAIPSPLFRIGLVYAD
;
A
#
# COMPACT_ATOMS: atom_id res chain seq x y z
N MET A 1 -5.27 80.09 -19.64
CA MET A 1 -6.14 79.56 -18.56
C MET A 1 -6.62 78.16 -18.93
N LYS A 2 -5.93 77.12 -18.45
CA LYS A 2 -6.45 75.85 -17.89
C LYS A 2 -5.28 74.84 -17.83
N MET A 3 -4.94 74.53 -16.59
CA MET A 3 -3.81 73.73 -16.10
C MET A 3 -4.13 72.24 -16.18
N ARG A 4 -3.08 71.45 -16.47
CA ARG A 4 -2.95 70.01 -16.17
C ARG A 4 -2.21 69.87 -14.82
N ILE A 5 -2.59 68.89 -14.00
CA ILE A 5 -1.95 68.58 -12.71
C ILE A 5 -1.42 67.14 -12.73
N PHE A 6 -0.15 66.98 -12.35
CA PHE A 6 0.60 65.76 -12.00
C PHE A 6 0.49 65.47 -10.48
N PRO A 7 0.86 64.27 -10.02
CA PRO A 7 1.74 64.15 -8.85
C PRO A 7 2.93 63.22 -9.15
N VAL A 8 4.18 63.69 -9.05
CA VAL A 8 5.07 63.87 -7.87
C VAL A 8 5.66 62.56 -7.35
N LEU A 9 6.95 62.40 -7.71
CA LEU A 9 7.98 61.49 -7.21
C LEU A 9 8.52 62.01 -5.87
N LEU A 10 8.84 61.13 -4.90
CA LEU A 10 9.70 61.48 -3.77
C LEU A 10 10.69 60.34 -3.49
N VAL A 11 11.96 60.71 -3.62
CA VAL A 11 13.18 59.93 -3.37
C VAL A 11 13.60 60.17 -1.92
N SER A 12 14.06 59.13 -1.20
CA SER A 12 15.10 59.33 -0.18
C SER A 12 15.92 58.07 0.06
N THR A 13 17.23 58.23 -0.09
CA THR A 13 18.36 57.36 0.27
C THR A 13 18.72 57.50 1.76
N ILE A 14 19.66 56.64 2.25
CA ILE A 14 20.61 56.74 3.40
C ILE A 14 20.49 55.53 4.37
N VAL A 15 21.37 54.51 4.31
CA VAL A 15 22.72 54.29 4.94
C VAL A 15 22.69 53.70 6.36
N SER A 16 23.25 52.48 6.46
CA SER A 16 24.22 51.91 7.44
C SER A 16 24.09 52.13 8.96
N GLY A 17 24.32 51.05 9.73
CA GLY A 17 24.87 51.12 11.09
C GLY A 17 24.60 49.93 12.01
N CYS A 18 25.56 48.99 12.11
CA CYS A 18 25.70 48.04 13.22
C CYS A 18 26.14 48.74 14.52
N THR A 19 25.58 48.37 15.68
CA THR A 19 26.34 48.31 16.95
C THR A 19 25.69 47.36 17.97
N ALA A 20 26.56 46.62 18.67
CA ALA A 20 26.30 45.70 19.77
C ALA A 20 25.83 46.38 21.07
N VAL A 21 25.19 45.61 21.95
CA VAL A 21 24.96 45.97 23.37
C VAL A 21 25.41 44.82 24.28
N LEU A 22 26.47 45.08 25.04
CA LEU A 22 26.86 44.43 26.28
C LEU A 22 26.27 45.28 27.43
N GLY A 23 25.77 44.64 28.48
CA GLY A 23 25.28 45.32 29.68
C GLY A 23 25.36 44.40 30.89
N ILE A 24 26.41 44.60 31.69
CA ILE A 24 26.65 44.05 33.03
C ILE A 24 25.88 44.91 34.05
N HIS A 25 25.33 44.31 35.10
CA HIS A 25 25.08 45.00 36.38
C HIS A 25 25.11 44.02 37.55
N ASP A 26 26.13 44.15 38.41
CA ASP A 26 26.17 43.75 39.82
C ASP A 26 25.73 44.93 40.70
N PHE A 27 25.04 44.65 41.82
CA PHE A 27 25.45 44.99 43.21
C PHE A 27 24.34 44.62 44.24
N ASP A 28 24.74 43.72 45.13
CA ASP A 28 24.45 43.46 46.57
C ASP A 28 23.35 44.25 47.33
N ASP A 29 22.55 43.53 48.15
CA ASP A 29 22.67 43.53 49.63
C ASP A 29 21.62 42.61 50.33
N GLU A 30 22.12 41.88 51.34
CA GLU A 30 21.57 40.89 52.30
C GLU A 30 20.60 41.48 53.39
N PRO A 31 20.06 40.79 54.46
CA PRO A 31 20.46 39.50 55.10
C PRO A 31 19.24 38.64 55.62
N PRO A 32 19.32 37.72 56.64
CA PRO A 32 18.69 36.37 56.58
C PRO A 32 17.73 36.04 57.76
N ASP A 33 17.10 34.86 57.75
CA ASP A 33 16.74 34.01 58.92
C ASP A 33 15.90 32.79 58.43
N GLN A 34 16.41 31.56 58.54
CA GLN A 34 16.23 30.53 59.60
C GLN A 34 15.07 29.53 59.36
N ASP A 35 15.49 28.25 59.34
CA ASP A 35 14.84 27.01 59.78
C ASP A 35 13.44 26.60 59.28
N ALA A 36 13.34 25.40 58.68
CA ALA A 36 12.59 24.27 59.24
C ALA A 36 12.37 23.10 58.23
N GLU A 37 12.84 21.93 58.66
CA GLU A 37 12.22 20.60 58.60
C GLU A 37 11.54 20.07 57.31
N ALA A 38 12.14 18.98 56.81
CA ALA A 38 11.54 18.07 55.84
C ALA A 38 10.45 17.20 56.49
N GLY A 39 9.20 17.40 56.07
CA GLY A 39 8.09 16.48 56.31
C GLY A 39 7.90 15.53 55.12
N ALA A 40 7.99 14.23 55.38
CA ALA A 40 7.53 13.17 54.49
C ALA A 40 5.99 13.10 54.44
N PRO A 41 5.39 12.56 53.37
CA PRO A 41 4.10 11.90 53.49
C PRO A 41 4.17 10.40 53.17
N ASP A 42 3.56 9.63 54.07
CA ASP A 42 3.25 8.21 53.96
C ASP A 42 2.18 7.92 52.89
N GLY A 43 2.28 6.73 52.29
CA GLY A 43 1.16 5.79 52.28
C GLY A 43 0.39 5.58 50.97
N ALA A 44 0.74 4.54 50.21
CA ALA A 44 -0.24 3.60 49.67
C ALA A 44 0.43 2.25 49.30
N SER A 45 -0.24 1.19 49.77
CA SER A 45 0.07 -0.23 49.74
C SER A 45 0.22 -0.87 48.36
N ALA A 46 1.24 -1.73 48.21
CA ALA A 46 1.24 -2.80 47.20
C ALA A 46 1.66 -4.14 47.85
N SER A 47 0.82 -5.13 47.62
CA SER A 47 0.92 -6.51 48.10
C SER A 47 2.07 -7.27 47.43
N SER A 48 2.75 -8.06 48.24
CA SER A 48 3.82 -9.01 47.95
C SER A 48 3.46 -10.11 46.93
N SER A 49 4.40 -10.46 46.07
CA SER A 49 4.75 -11.87 45.85
C SER A 49 6.24 -12.02 45.55
N SER A 50 6.81 -12.97 46.27
CA SER A 50 8.22 -13.31 46.42
C SER A 50 8.74 -14.18 45.28
N SER A 51 9.98 -13.97 44.84
CA SER A 51 10.93 -15.07 44.68
C SER A 51 12.37 -14.56 44.68
N SER A 52 13.20 -15.33 45.37
CA SER A 52 14.57 -15.09 45.82
C SER A 52 15.60 -15.17 44.71
N GLY A 53 16.45 -14.15 44.60
CA GLY A 53 17.75 -14.21 43.93
C GLY A 53 18.89 -14.37 44.93
N GLY A 54 19.84 -15.24 44.61
CA GLY A 54 21.15 -15.38 45.25
C GLY A 54 22.22 -15.61 44.17
N PRO A 55 23.50 -15.24 44.41
CA PRO A 55 24.30 -14.50 43.43
C PRO A 55 25.23 -15.38 42.58
N VAL A 56 25.50 -14.93 41.36
CA VAL A 56 26.52 -15.48 40.46
C VAL A 56 27.86 -14.83 40.76
N VAL A 57 28.84 -15.68 41.10
CA VAL A 57 30.27 -15.36 41.22
C VAL A 57 30.94 -15.61 39.87
N VAL A 58 31.85 -14.70 39.53
CA VAL A 58 32.74 -14.72 38.36
C VAL A 58 33.83 -15.76 38.57
N ASP A 59 34.12 -16.63 37.58
CA ASP A 59 35.51 -17.01 37.31
C ASP A 59 35.77 -17.65 35.93
N ASP A 60 37.04 -17.52 35.56
CA ASP A 60 37.80 -17.69 34.33
C ASP A 60 37.77 -19.05 33.61
N GLY A 61 38.07 -18.98 32.30
CA GLY A 61 39.24 -19.66 31.74
C GLY A 61 39.18 -21.12 31.26
N THR A 62 39.51 -21.27 29.97
CA THR A 62 40.39 -22.30 29.34
C THR A 62 39.88 -23.70 28.92
N ALA A 63 39.90 -23.88 27.59
CA ALA A 63 40.35 -25.02 26.75
C ALA A 63 39.80 -26.47 26.94
N PRO A 64 39.41 -27.17 25.86
CA PRO A 64 39.14 -28.61 25.92
C PRO A 64 40.33 -29.47 25.46
N ILE A 65 40.68 -30.44 26.30
CA ILE A 65 41.51 -31.62 26.00
C ILE A 65 40.60 -32.82 25.71
N VAL A 66 41.07 -33.63 24.78
CA VAL A 66 40.60 -34.93 24.27
C VAL A 66 40.61 -36.04 25.32
N ASP A 67 39.55 -36.85 25.39
CA ASP A 67 39.49 -38.34 25.44
C ASP A 67 38.02 -38.70 25.76
N GLY A 68 37.33 -39.71 25.19
CA GLY A 68 37.80 -41.00 24.71
C GLY A 68 37.17 -42.10 25.57
N SER A 69 36.25 -42.87 24.99
CA SER A 69 35.82 -44.26 25.32
C SER A 69 34.47 -44.46 24.62
N GLY A 70 34.37 -45.28 23.57
CA GLY A 70 34.48 -46.74 23.62
C GLY A 70 33.04 -47.28 23.76
N GLU A 71 32.51 -48.23 22.99
CA GLU A 71 33.12 -49.36 22.32
C GLU A 71 32.19 -49.93 21.23
N ALA A 72 32.84 -50.63 20.28
CA ALA A 72 32.41 -51.85 19.56
C ALA A 72 31.16 -51.80 18.66
N GLY A 73 31.15 -52.28 17.42
CA GLY A 73 32.01 -53.19 16.66
C GLY A 73 31.06 -53.88 15.65
N THR A 74 31.33 -53.96 14.34
CA THR A 74 31.98 -55.06 13.60
C THR A 74 31.60 -54.84 12.12
N ASP A 75 32.58 -54.73 11.21
CA ASP A 75 32.99 -55.74 10.19
C ASP A 75 31.98 -55.82 9.01
N GLU A 76 32.28 -55.80 7.71
CA GLU A 76 33.46 -55.94 6.82
C GLU A 76 33.13 -55.10 5.55
N GLY A 77 34.05 -54.45 4.82
CA GLY A 77 35.11 -55.02 4.01
C GLY A 77 34.82 -54.78 2.50
N GLY A 78 35.73 -54.10 1.77
CA GLY A 78 35.69 -54.07 0.29
C GLY A 78 36.17 -52.79 -0.40
N VAL A 79 37.48 -52.60 -0.46
CA VAL A 79 38.21 -51.69 -1.36
C VAL A 79 38.29 -52.32 -2.76
N ILE A 80 38.07 -51.59 -3.87
CA ILE A 80 38.94 -51.55 -5.07
C ILE A 80 38.80 -50.19 -5.78
N ASP A 81 39.96 -49.70 -6.23
CA ASP A 81 40.31 -48.49 -6.95
C ASP A 81 39.92 -48.47 -8.44
N ALA A 82 40.10 -47.28 -9.03
CA ALA A 82 40.08 -46.85 -10.44
C ALA A 82 40.07 -47.87 -11.59
N ASP A 83 39.28 -47.59 -12.65
CA ASP A 83 39.82 -47.06 -13.92
C ASP A 83 38.73 -46.69 -14.95
N ALA A 84 39.14 -45.81 -15.86
CA ALA A 84 38.45 -45.13 -16.96
C ALA A 84 37.58 -45.99 -17.89
N PHE A 85 36.58 -45.37 -18.54
CA PHE A 85 36.44 -45.42 -20.00
C PHE A 85 35.53 -44.30 -20.56
N ASP A 86 36.01 -43.77 -21.68
CA ASP A 86 35.47 -42.83 -22.64
C ASP A 86 34.35 -43.47 -23.50
N ALA A 87 33.33 -42.68 -23.85
CA ALA A 87 32.64 -42.66 -25.15
C ALA A 87 31.48 -41.67 -25.11
N GLY A 88 31.55 -40.61 -25.94
CA GLY A 88 30.41 -39.78 -26.28
C GLY A 88 29.47 -40.48 -27.27
N GLU A 89 28.24 -39.99 -27.36
CA GLU A 89 27.48 -40.05 -28.61
C GLU A 89 26.36 -39.00 -28.62
N ASP A 90 26.24 -38.36 -29.77
CA ASP A 90 25.27 -37.33 -30.16
C ASP A 90 23.82 -37.81 -30.04
N ALA A 91 22.92 -36.92 -29.63
CA ALA A 91 21.50 -37.02 -29.98
C ALA A 91 21.06 -35.72 -30.64
N THR A 92 20.92 -35.85 -31.96
CA THR A 92 20.48 -34.86 -32.94
C THR A 92 19.06 -34.38 -32.71
N ILE A 93 18.87 -33.10 -33.02
CA ILE A 93 17.60 -32.45 -33.31
C ILE A 93 16.96 -33.20 -34.50
N GLU A 94 15.78 -33.76 -34.29
CA GLU A 94 14.87 -34.11 -35.39
C GLU A 94 13.57 -33.29 -35.26
N ASP A 95 13.46 -32.40 -36.23
CA ASP A 95 12.27 -31.72 -36.70
C ASP A 95 11.28 -32.75 -37.26
N ALA A 96 10.05 -32.72 -36.77
CA ALA A 96 8.93 -33.41 -37.40
C ALA A 96 7.78 -32.40 -37.49
N GLY A 97 7.78 -31.66 -38.60
CA GLY A 97 6.59 -31.04 -39.13
C GLY A 97 5.51 -32.09 -39.41
N GLU A 98 4.31 -31.83 -38.92
CA GLU A 98 3.12 -32.57 -39.30
C GLU A 98 2.17 -31.60 -40.03
N ASP A 99 2.05 -31.84 -41.33
CA ASP A 99 1.22 -31.12 -42.29
C ASP A 99 -0.27 -31.24 -41.92
N ALA A 100 -0.90 -30.10 -41.61
CA ALA A 100 -2.36 -29.99 -41.63
C ALA A 100 -2.80 -29.59 -43.05
N THR A 101 -3.15 -30.61 -43.84
CA THR A 101 -3.81 -30.45 -45.14
C THR A 101 -5.22 -29.89 -44.94
N ILE A 102 -5.48 -28.76 -45.60
CA ILE A 102 -6.80 -28.17 -45.83
C ILE A 102 -7.58 -29.11 -46.77
N GLU A 103 -8.69 -29.66 -46.29
CA GLU A 103 -9.74 -30.23 -47.13
C GLU A 103 -10.96 -29.31 -47.14
N ASP A 104 -11.29 -28.93 -48.37
CA ASP A 104 -12.42 -28.16 -48.84
C ASP A 104 -13.68 -29.04 -48.85
N ALA A 105 -14.78 -28.53 -48.29
CA ALA A 105 -16.12 -29.07 -48.51
C ALA A 105 -17.09 -27.89 -48.55
N GLY A 106 -17.43 -27.46 -49.76
CA GLY A 106 -18.58 -26.62 -50.01
C GLY A 106 -19.89 -27.39 -49.82
N GLU A 107 -20.95 -26.69 -49.41
CA GLU A 107 -22.28 -26.87 -50.00
C GLU A 107 -23.17 -25.63 -49.74
N ASP A 108 -23.95 -25.33 -50.77
CA ASP A 108 -24.77 -24.15 -51.08
C ASP A 108 -25.91 -23.82 -50.10
N ALA A 109 -26.28 -22.52 -50.02
CA ALA A 109 -27.62 -22.02 -50.38
C ALA A 109 -27.84 -20.51 -50.13
N GLY A 110 -28.22 -19.78 -51.19
CA GLY A 110 -29.12 -18.60 -51.18
C GLY A 110 -28.44 -17.22 -51.09
N ALA A 111 -28.21 -16.51 -52.20
CA ALA A 111 -29.16 -15.57 -52.86
C ALA A 111 -29.60 -14.42 -51.93
N ASP A 112 -29.37 -13.14 -52.23
CA ASP A 112 -29.69 -12.42 -53.46
C ASP A 112 -28.93 -11.07 -53.66
N ALA A 113 -28.87 -10.67 -54.94
CA ALA A 113 -28.74 -9.34 -55.57
C ALA A 113 -28.28 -8.11 -54.75
N SER A 114 -27.39 -7.24 -55.24
CA SER A 114 -27.39 -6.66 -56.59
C SER A 114 -26.04 -6.05 -57.00
N THR A 115 -25.53 -6.57 -58.10
CA THR A 115 -24.83 -5.90 -59.22
C THR A 115 -24.84 -4.37 -59.27
N PHE A 116 -23.66 -3.77 -59.41
CA PHE A 116 -23.39 -2.86 -60.54
C PHE A 116 -21.93 -3.02 -60.97
N ASP A 117 -21.78 -3.26 -62.27
CA ASP A 117 -20.59 -3.61 -63.02
C ASP A 117 -20.20 -2.43 -63.94
N ALA A 118 -18.99 -2.51 -64.47
CA ALA A 118 -18.35 -1.73 -65.54
C ALA A 118 -17.78 -0.34 -65.15
N GLY A 119 -16.53 -0.01 -65.48
CA GLY A 119 -15.60 -0.71 -66.36
C GLY A 119 -14.18 -0.17 -66.25
N GLU A 120 -13.25 -1.08 -66.52
CA GLU A 120 -11.92 -0.81 -67.04
C GLU A 120 -12.01 0.03 -68.31
N ASP A 121 -11.23 1.11 -68.38
CA ASP A 121 -10.71 1.68 -69.63
C ASP A 121 -9.37 2.37 -69.34
N ALA A 122 -8.33 1.96 -70.07
CA ALA A 122 -6.99 2.52 -70.03
C ALA A 122 -6.96 3.94 -70.64
N GLY A 123 -6.13 4.82 -70.08
CA GLY A 123 -5.90 6.15 -70.63
C GLY A 123 -4.73 6.86 -69.98
N GLU A 124 -3.64 6.92 -70.73
CA GLU A 124 -2.39 7.65 -70.49
C GLU A 124 -2.61 9.19 -70.45
N ASP A 125 -1.86 9.82 -69.53
CA ASP A 125 -1.28 11.17 -69.59
C ASP A 125 -2.09 12.44 -69.19
N ALA A 126 -1.33 13.36 -68.58
CA ALA A 126 -1.59 14.77 -68.25
C ALA A 126 -2.39 15.14 -66.98
N GLY A 127 -1.66 15.28 -65.87
CA GLY A 127 -1.49 16.60 -65.24
C GLY A 127 -2.35 16.97 -64.02
N VAL A 128 -1.65 17.61 -63.08
CA VAL A 128 -2.13 18.61 -62.10
C VAL A 128 -2.60 18.07 -60.72
N ASP A 129 -1.62 18.08 -59.81
CA ASP A 129 -1.62 18.71 -58.48
C ASP A 129 -2.75 18.37 -57.47
N ALA A 130 -2.43 17.49 -56.52
CA ALA A 130 -2.80 17.66 -55.11
C ALA A 130 -1.89 16.77 -54.23
N GLY A 131 -1.10 17.41 -53.39
CA GLY A 131 -0.03 16.80 -52.62
C GLY A 131 -0.49 15.93 -51.44
N ILE A 132 0.29 14.90 -51.19
CA ILE A 132 0.56 14.37 -49.85
C ILE A 132 2.09 14.33 -49.75
N GLU A 133 2.64 15.33 -49.08
CA GLU A 133 4.05 15.34 -48.70
C GLU A 133 4.26 14.30 -47.60
N ASP A 134 4.96 13.24 -47.99
CA ASP A 134 5.87 12.49 -47.14
C ASP A 134 6.95 13.45 -46.62
N ALA A 135 7.01 13.57 -45.29
CA ALA A 135 8.13 14.21 -44.61
C ALA A 135 8.61 13.25 -43.51
N GLY A 136 9.61 12.45 -43.89
CA GLY A 136 10.54 11.87 -42.94
C GLY A 136 11.19 12.94 -42.07
N VAL A 137 11.44 12.59 -40.81
CA VAL A 137 12.30 13.36 -39.91
C VAL A 137 13.29 12.39 -39.28
N ASP A 138 14.33 12.08 -40.04
CA ASP A 138 15.64 11.70 -39.49
C ASP A 138 16.48 12.99 -39.42
N ALA A 139 16.46 13.64 -38.26
CA ALA A 139 17.41 14.69 -37.91
C ALA A 139 17.91 14.46 -36.47
N PRO A 140 19.24 14.45 -36.23
CA PRO A 140 19.79 14.24 -34.91
C PRO A 140 19.48 15.45 -34.02
N ILE A 141 18.90 15.19 -32.85
CA ILE A 141 18.75 16.17 -31.77
C ILE A 141 20.15 16.40 -31.18
N ASP A 142 20.87 17.36 -31.76
CA ASP A 142 22.00 18.03 -31.13
C ASP A 142 21.56 19.46 -30.82
N ALA A 143 20.84 19.60 -29.70
CA ALA A 143 20.53 20.88 -29.10
C ALA A 143 20.86 20.76 -27.61
N GLY A 144 22.02 21.31 -27.23
CA GLY A 144 22.29 21.64 -25.83
C GLY A 144 21.18 22.52 -25.25
N PRO A 145 21.04 22.58 -23.92
CA PRO A 145 19.94 23.28 -23.28
C PRO A 145 20.05 24.78 -23.57
N ALA A 146 19.20 25.28 -24.46
CA ALA A 146 18.93 26.70 -24.56
C ALA A 146 18.38 27.17 -23.22
N CYS A 147 18.99 28.21 -22.66
CA CYS A 147 18.49 28.93 -21.50
C CYS A 147 17.02 29.29 -21.73
N VAL A 148 16.14 28.79 -20.87
CA VAL A 148 14.73 29.17 -20.86
C VAL A 148 14.65 30.68 -20.69
N ASP A 149 14.01 31.34 -21.64
CA ASP A 149 13.74 32.77 -21.61
C ASP A 149 12.73 33.05 -20.46
N PRO A 150 13.07 33.88 -19.46
CA PRO A 150 12.19 34.17 -18.33
C PRO A 150 10.91 34.96 -18.70
N GLU A 151 10.63 35.20 -19.98
CA GLU A 151 9.45 35.93 -20.46
C GLU A 151 8.28 35.05 -20.94
N ASP A 152 8.41 33.72 -20.93
CA ASP A 152 7.25 32.85 -21.22
C ASP A 152 6.19 33.00 -20.11
N PRO A 153 4.93 33.35 -20.45
CA PRO A 153 3.88 33.48 -19.46
C PRO A 153 3.67 32.12 -18.78
N PRO A 154 3.51 32.07 -17.45
CA PRO A 154 3.34 30.82 -16.74
C PRO A 154 2.17 30.05 -17.34
N ILE A 155 2.42 28.79 -17.72
CA ILE A 155 1.39 27.85 -18.15
C ILE A 155 0.28 27.90 -17.10
N THR A 156 -0.87 28.44 -17.48
CA THR A 156 -2.04 28.54 -16.60
C THR A 156 -2.64 27.15 -16.51
N LEU A 157 -2.08 26.34 -15.61
CA LEU A 157 -2.64 25.05 -15.23
C LEU A 157 -4.11 25.28 -14.86
N GLY A 158 -5.03 24.64 -15.58
CA GLY A 158 -6.47 24.79 -15.38
C GLY A 158 -6.92 24.59 -13.93
N PRO A 159 -8.15 25.03 -13.58
CA PRO A 159 -8.67 24.89 -12.23
C PRO A 159 -8.63 23.42 -11.79
N THR A 160 -8.08 23.17 -10.60
CA THR A 160 -8.02 21.81 -10.05
C THR A 160 -9.41 21.34 -9.66
N PRO A 161 -9.82 20.12 -10.06
CA PRO A 161 -11.18 19.64 -9.85
C PRO A 161 -11.43 19.44 -8.34
N ALA A 162 -12.39 20.19 -7.80
CA ALA A 162 -12.84 20.03 -6.41
C ALA A 162 -13.97 19.00 -6.26
N THR A 163 -14.63 18.65 -7.36
CA THR A 163 -15.84 17.81 -7.39
C THR A 163 -15.77 16.83 -8.55
N CYS A 164 -16.52 15.74 -8.47
CA CYS A 164 -16.68 14.79 -9.57
C CYS A 164 -17.38 15.44 -10.77
N ALA A 165 -18.27 16.40 -10.52
CA ALA A 165 -18.86 17.23 -11.56
C ALA A 165 -17.81 18.07 -12.31
N ALA A 166 -16.80 18.61 -11.61
CA ALA A 166 -15.69 19.33 -12.25
C ALA A 166 -14.81 18.40 -13.09
N VAL A 167 -14.57 17.16 -12.63
CA VAL A 167 -13.89 16.13 -13.42
C VAL A 167 -14.67 15.83 -14.70
N ARG A 168 -15.99 15.59 -14.61
CA ARG A 168 -16.86 15.32 -15.77
C ARG A 168 -16.95 16.51 -16.72
N ALA A 169 -16.95 17.74 -16.20
CA ALA A 169 -16.94 18.96 -17.03
C ALA A 169 -15.61 19.10 -17.80
N ALA A 170 -14.48 18.76 -17.18
CA ALA A 170 -13.18 18.76 -17.82
C ALA A 170 -13.00 17.58 -18.80
N ASN A 171 -13.62 16.43 -18.51
CA ASN A 171 -13.62 15.24 -19.36
C ASN A 171 -15.03 14.63 -19.44
N PRO A 172 -15.82 14.99 -20.47
CA PRO A 172 -17.17 14.45 -20.68
C PRO A 172 -17.24 12.95 -20.94
N GLN A 173 -16.11 12.24 -21.06
CA GLN A 173 -16.07 10.78 -21.18
C GLN A 173 -15.72 10.10 -19.84
N ALA A 174 -15.40 10.85 -18.79
CA ALA A 174 -15.06 10.31 -17.47
C ALA A 174 -16.23 9.50 -16.87
N GLY A 175 -16.05 8.20 -16.69
CA GLY A 175 -17.05 7.30 -16.07
C GLY A 175 -16.90 7.22 -14.54
N ASP A 176 -17.70 6.38 -13.91
CA ASP A 176 -17.55 6.09 -12.48
C ASP A 176 -16.17 5.48 -12.20
N GLY A 177 -15.53 5.88 -11.11
CA GLY A 177 -14.16 5.44 -10.79
C GLY A 177 -13.45 6.30 -9.76
N GLU A 178 -12.16 6.03 -9.55
CA GLU A 178 -11.33 6.78 -8.61
C GLU A 178 -10.66 7.98 -9.29
N TYR A 179 -10.73 9.14 -8.62
CA TYR A 179 -10.16 10.40 -9.09
C TYR A 179 -9.52 11.15 -7.93
N THR A 180 -8.52 11.97 -8.23
CA THR A 180 -7.96 12.91 -7.25
C THR A 180 -8.71 14.22 -7.32
N LEU A 181 -9.34 14.55 -6.19
CA LEU A 181 -10.01 15.82 -6.00
C LEU A 181 -9.21 16.67 -5.02
N TYR A 182 -9.48 17.98 -5.03
CA TYR A 182 -8.79 18.94 -4.20
C TYR A 182 -9.80 19.63 -3.29
N VAL A 183 -9.57 19.60 -1.97
CA VAL A 183 -10.52 20.20 -1.02
C VAL A 183 -10.64 21.69 -1.32
N GLN A 184 -11.86 22.13 -1.68
CA GLN A 184 -12.14 23.51 -2.10
C GLN A 184 -11.26 23.99 -3.28
N GLY A 185 -10.75 23.07 -4.10
CA GLY A 185 -9.87 23.35 -5.24
C GLY A 185 -8.41 23.61 -4.88
N ASP A 186 -8.03 23.55 -3.60
CA ASP A 186 -6.67 23.80 -3.12
C ASP A 186 -5.73 22.64 -3.48
N ARG A 187 -4.72 22.93 -4.32
CA ARG A 187 -3.72 21.96 -4.79
C ARG A 187 -2.90 21.33 -3.67
N ALA A 188 -2.73 22.02 -2.55
CA ALA A 188 -2.02 21.50 -1.39
C ALA A 188 -2.87 20.51 -0.58
N ARG A 189 -4.15 20.35 -0.92
CA ARG A 189 -5.10 19.49 -0.21
C ARG A 189 -5.75 18.45 -1.12
N PRO A 190 -4.95 17.60 -1.80
CA PRO A 190 -5.50 16.50 -2.58
C PRO A 190 -6.13 15.45 -1.66
N TRP A 191 -7.07 14.72 -2.22
CA TRP A 191 -7.64 13.52 -1.61
C TRP A 191 -8.17 12.58 -2.70
N GLN A 192 -8.19 11.28 -2.40
CA GLN A 192 -8.74 10.27 -3.32
C GLN A 192 -10.25 10.16 -3.14
N ALA A 193 -10.99 10.38 -4.21
CA ALA A 193 -12.43 10.28 -4.25
C ALA A 193 -12.85 9.15 -5.21
N TYR A 194 -13.87 8.40 -4.83
CA TYR A 194 -14.64 7.62 -5.79
C TYR A 194 -15.78 8.48 -6.32
N CYS A 195 -15.80 8.71 -7.62
CA CYS A 195 -16.87 9.39 -8.32
C CYS A 195 -17.91 8.37 -8.81
N ALA A 196 -19.13 8.48 -8.31
CA ALA A 196 -20.26 7.66 -8.70
C ALA A 196 -21.28 8.47 -9.53
N GLU A 197 -22.11 7.78 -10.32
CA GLU A 197 -23.19 8.40 -11.09
C GLU A 197 -22.71 9.51 -12.05
N MET A 198 -21.49 9.38 -12.59
CA MET A 198 -20.81 10.38 -13.43
C MET A 198 -21.59 10.75 -14.70
N ALA A 199 -22.47 9.88 -15.16
CA ALA A 199 -23.33 10.12 -16.33
C ALA A 199 -24.48 11.10 -16.05
N ASN A 200 -24.96 11.19 -14.80
CA ASN A 200 -26.19 11.91 -14.46
C ASN A 200 -25.95 13.00 -13.41
N ALA A 201 -25.60 12.58 -12.20
CA ALA A 201 -25.42 13.45 -11.05
C ALA A 201 -24.15 12.98 -10.30
N PRO A 202 -22.95 13.40 -10.76
CA PRO A 202 -21.70 12.99 -10.16
C PRO A 202 -21.71 13.18 -8.64
N LEU A 203 -21.36 12.13 -7.89
CA LEU A 203 -21.31 12.11 -6.44
C LEU A 203 -19.92 11.69 -5.96
N GLU A 204 -19.42 12.40 -4.96
CA GLU A 204 -18.11 12.16 -4.35
C GLU A 204 -18.22 11.24 -3.13
N TYR A 205 -17.35 10.24 -3.08
CA TYR A 205 -17.23 9.34 -1.94
C TYR A 205 -15.79 9.24 -1.46
N VAL A 206 -15.59 9.21 -0.15
CA VAL A 206 -14.30 8.84 0.45
C VAL A 206 -14.21 7.30 0.45
N PRO A 207 -13.24 6.69 -0.26
CA PRO A 207 -12.98 5.26 -0.14
C PRO A 207 -12.41 4.97 1.25
N LEU A 208 -12.96 3.96 1.92
CA LEU A 208 -12.56 3.56 3.26
C LEU A 208 -11.69 2.30 3.19
N ILE A 209 -10.65 2.22 4.02
CA ILE A 209 -9.84 1.01 4.11
C ILE A 209 -10.57 -0.02 4.97
N HIS A 210 -10.86 -1.19 4.41
CA HIS A 210 -11.41 -2.32 5.16
C HIS A 210 -10.30 -3.17 5.79
N ARG A 211 -10.06 -3.03 7.09
CA ARG A 211 -9.25 -3.97 7.87
C ARG A 211 -10.11 -4.92 8.70
N GLY A 212 -10.62 -5.97 8.06
CA GLY A 212 -11.19 -7.16 8.74
C GLY A 212 -12.46 -6.91 9.56
N TYR A 213 -13.20 -7.98 9.83
CA TYR A 213 -14.42 -7.96 10.62
C TYR A 213 -14.15 -8.69 11.95
N ALA A 214 -14.93 -8.46 13.00
CA ALA A 214 -15.28 -9.35 14.13
C ALA A 214 -16.43 -10.33 13.82
N THR A 215 -16.47 -11.60 14.19
CA THR A 215 -17.74 -12.25 14.60
C THR A 215 -17.37 -13.34 15.57
N GLY A 216 -17.84 -13.22 16.81
CA GLY A 216 -17.93 -14.38 17.70
C GLY A 216 -18.87 -15.42 17.11
N ASP A 217 -18.66 -16.68 17.47
CA ASP A 217 -19.49 -17.79 17.07
C ASP A 217 -20.99 -17.55 17.37
N GLY A 218 -21.85 -18.19 16.58
CA GLY A 218 -23.30 -18.10 16.73
C GLY A 218 -23.86 -18.84 17.95
N SER A 219 -23.03 -19.28 18.90
CA SER A 219 -23.47 -19.98 20.12
C SER A 219 -23.30 -19.07 21.33
N ALA A 220 -24.36 -18.30 21.60
CA ALA A 220 -24.45 -17.30 22.67
C ALA A 220 -23.44 -16.15 22.51
N MET A 221 -23.87 -15.08 21.82
CA MET A 221 -23.14 -13.80 21.66
C MET A 221 -23.01 -13.00 22.98
N GLY A 222 -22.61 -13.64 24.07
CA GLY A 222 -22.19 -13.02 25.32
C GLY A 222 -20.68 -12.83 25.35
N GLY A 223 -20.10 -12.02 24.46
CA GLY A 223 -18.65 -11.78 24.53
C GLY A 223 -17.93 -11.16 23.32
N VAL A 224 -18.62 -10.61 22.31
CA VAL A 224 -17.91 -9.93 21.22
C VAL A 224 -17.34 -8.60 21.75
N THR A 225 -16.04 -8.59 22.06
CA THR A 225 -15.34 -7.37 22.45
C THR A 225 -15.24 -6.44 21.24
N ALA A 226 -15.80 -5.23 21.35
CA ALA A 226 -15.96 -4.22 20.30
C ALA A 226 -14.67 -3.76 19.56
N GLY A 227 -13.48 -4.21 19.96
CA GLY A 227 -12.20 -3.68 19.48
C GLY A 227 -11.66 -4.26 18.15
N LYS A 228 -12.48 -4.84 17.27
CA LYS A 228 -11.97 -5.53 16.06
C LYS A 228 -12.73 -5.28 14.76
N PHE A 229 -13.66 -4.34 14.75
CA PHE A 229 -14.43 -4.03 13.56
C PHE A 229 -14.07 -2.64 13.05
N VAL A 230 -13.98 -2.49 11.73
CA VAL A 230 -13.53 -1.25 11.08
C VAL A 230 -14.67 -0.71 10.20
N ASN A 231 -14.98 0.59 10.32
CA ASN A 231 -16.01 1.26 9.52
C ASN A 231 -17.41 0.61 9.57
N TYR A 232 -17.94 0.43 10.79
CA TYR A 232 -19.25 -0.18 11.00
C TYR A 232 -20.13 0.61 11.96
N SER A 233 -21.42 0.32 11.93
CA SER A 233 -22.41 0.85 12.84
C SER A 233 -23.36 -0.25 13.27
N GLN A 234 -23.63 -0.35 14.57
CA GLN A 234 -24.40 -1.46 15.15
C GLN A 234 -25.63 -0.96 15.90
N ILE A 235 -26.72 -1.71 15.76
CA ILE A 235 -27.89 -1.65 16.64
C ILE A 235 -28.12 -3.03 17.26
N PHE A 236 -28.34 -3.05 18.56
CA PHE A 236 -28.73 -4.23 19.31
C PHE A 236 -30.08 -4.00 19.98
N GLN A 237 -30.96 -4.99 19.92
CA GLN A 237 -32.23 -4.99 20.64
C GLN A 237 -32.54 -6.40 21.13
N GLU A 238 -33.04 -6.49 22.35
CA GLU A 238 -33.45 -7.74 22.96
C GLU A 238 -34.87 -7.53 23.53
N GLU A 239 -35.79 -8.42 23.17
CA GLU A 239 -37.22 -8.28 23.52
C GLU A 239 -37.55 -8.93 24.85
N ARG A 240 -38.39 -8.27 25.67
CA ARG A 240 -38.88 -8.84 26.92
C ARG A 240 -40.00 -9.86 26.64
N GLY A 241 -39.71 -11.12 26.92
CA GLY A 241 -40.70 -12.19 27.03
C GLY A 241 -40.10 -13.34 27.82
N ASN A 242 -40.90 -14.00 28.66
CA ASN A 242 -40.51 -15.11 29.54
C ASN A 242 -40.10 -16.40 28.78
N GLN A 243 -39.64 -16.28 27.53
CA GLN A 243 -39.21 -17.37 26.67
C GLN A 243 -38.06 -16.86 25.77
N SER A 244 -37.04 -17.71 25.65
CA SER A 244 -35.80 -17.60 24.87
C SER A 244 -35.95 -17.07 23.44
N ARG A 245 -36.28 -15.79 23.26
CA ARG A 245 -36.18 -15.13 21.96
C ARG A 245 -34.72 -14.81 21.67
N PRO A 246 -34.25 -15.04 20.43
CA PRO A 246 -32.87 -14.78 20.06
C PRO A 246 -32.58 -13.27 20.16
N THR A 247 -31.44 -12.93 20.76
CA THR A 247 -30.85 -11.60 20.63
C THR A 247 -30.62 -11.32 19.16
N ARG A 248 -31.13 -10.18 18.71
CA ARG A 248 -31.00 -9.78 17.31
C ARG A 248 -29.99 -8.63 17.24
N GLN A 249 -29.12 -8.68 16.23
CA GLN A 249 -28.10 -7.66 15.99
C GLN A 249 -28.14 -7.25 14.54
N LEU A 250 -27.95 -5.95 14.30
CA LEU A 250 -27.84 -5.38 12.97
C LEU A 250 -26.52 -4.62 12.86
N PHE A 251 -25.72 -4.99 11.86
CA PHE A 251 -24.46 -4.33 11.53
C PHE A 251 -24.58 -3.74 10.13
N THR A 252 -24.15 -2.48 9.97
CA THR A 252 -23.95 -1.86 8.67
C THR A 252 -22.48 -1.51 8.50
N PHE A 253 -21.90 -1.94 7.38
CA PHE A 253 -20.51 -1.72 7.03
C PHE A 253 -20.42 -0.84 5.81
N TYR A 254 -19.40 0.02 5.75
CA TYR A 254 -19.27 1.01 4.68
C TYR A 254 -17.94 0.85 3.95
N ASP A 255 -18.00 0.55 2.64
CA ASP A 255 -16.82 0.57 1.76
C ASP A 255 -16.44 2.00 1.39
N ARG A 256 -17.45 2.86 1.28
CA ARG A 256 -17.29 4.26 0.90
C ARG A 256 -18.34 5.11 1.61
N VAL A 257 -18.01 6.36 1.90
CA VAL A 257 -18.95 7.30 2.51
C VAL A 257 -19.07 8.57 1.67
N ARG A 258 -20.31 8.99 1.41
CA ARG A 258 -20.56 10.19 0.59
C ARG A 258 -20.09 11.42 1.35
N VAL A 259 -19.32 12.28 0.68
CA VAL A 259 -18.80 13.51 1.26
C VAL A 259 -19.18 14.71 0.39
N ASP A 260 -19.51 15.83 1.02
CA ASP A 260 -19.55 17.12 0.33
C ASP A 260 -18.13 17.72 0.35
N PRO A 261 -17.44 17.84 -0.81
CA PRO A 261 -16.05 18.31 -0.86
C PRO A 261 -15.87 19.78 -0.46
N SER A 262 -16.94 20.58 -0.46
CA SER A 262 -16.88 22.00 -0.09
C SER A 262 -16.92 22.20 1.43
N THR A 263 -17.70 21.36 2.12
CA THR A 263 -17.89 21.42 3.57
C THR A 263 -17.14 20.32 4.32
N LEU A 264 -16.64 19.29 3.63
CA LEU A 264 -16.09 18.05 4.20
C LEU A 264 -17.03 17.34 5.18
N ARG A 265 -18.34 17.47 4.97
CA ARG A 265 -19.31 16.76 5.78
C ARG A 265 -19.69 15.44 5.10
N VAL A 266 -19.96 14.42 5.90
CA VAL A 266 -20.31 13.06 5.44
C VAL A 266 -21.81 12.85 5.57
N ALA A 267 -22.45 12.41 4.47
CA ALA A 267 -23.85 12.01 4.48
C ALA A 267 -23.96 10.61 5.08
N ILE A 268 -24.07 10.55 6.40
CA ILE A 268 -24.04 9.28 7.15
C ILE A 268 -25.19 8.32 6.79
N SER A 269 -26.27 8.84 6.21
CA SER A 269 -27.43 8.06 5.78
C SER A 269 -27.31 7.54 4.34
N ASP A 270 -26.27 7.89 3.59
CA ASP A 270 -26.06 7.35 2.24
C ASP A 270 -25.55 5.91 2.32
N GLY A 271 -26.38 4.98 1.87
CA GLY A 271 -26.16 3.54 1.92
C GLY A 271 -25.68 2.87 0.65
N ARG A 272 -25.40 3.64 -0.42
CA ARG A 272 -25.14 3.04 -1.74
C ARG A 272 -23.94 2.08 -1.74
N PHE A 273 -22.98 2.32 -0.86
CA PHE A 273 -21.80 1.47 -0.65
C PHE A 273 -21.78 0.89 0.77
N ALA A 274 -22.96 0.63 1.34
CA ALA A 274 -23.11 0.01 2.63
C ALA A 274 -23.59 -1.43 2.49
N ARG A 275 -23.08 -2.32 3.33
CA ARG A 275 -23.53 -3.71 3.46
C ARG A 275 -24.17 -3.93 4.82
N LEU A 276 -25.36 -4.52 4.80
CA LEU A 276 -26.09 -4.94 5.98
C LEU A 276 -25.78 -6.40 6.33
N VAL A 277 -25.50 -6.70 7.60
CA VAL A 277 -25.33 -8.06 8.13
C VAL A 277 -26.13 -8.17 9.42
N GLY A 278 -27.01 -9.16 9.52
CA GLY A 278 -27.86 -9.38 10.70
C GLY A 278 -29.33 -9.62 10.36
N ALA A 279 -30.16 -9.72 11.40
CA ALA A 279 -31.59 -9.99 11.27
C ALA A 279 -32.32 -8.74 10.72
N THR A 280 -32.89 -8.82 9.52
CA THR A 280 -33.60 -7.69 8.87
C THR A 280 -35.08 -7.61 9.22
N ASP A 281 -35.62 -8.63 9.88
CA ASP A 281 -37.00 -8.70 10.39
C ASP A 281 -37.22 -7.84 11.66
N PHE A 282 -36.29 -6.93 11.93
CA PHE A 282 -36.24 -6.07 13.12
C PHE A 282 -37.20 -4.90 13.09
N PHE A 283 -37.53 -4.41 11.89
CA PHE A 283 -38.32 -3.21 11.72
C PHE A 283 -39.60 -3.57 10.99
N GLU A 284 -40.75 -3.13 11.52
CA GLU A 284 -41.98 -3.10 10.73
C GLU A 284 -41.64 -2.47 9.37
N ALA A 285 -42.04 -3.16 8.30
CA ALA A 285 -41.60 -2.90 6.93
C ALA A 285 -41.52 -1.38 6.63
N GLY A 286 -40.30 -0.84 6.61
CA GLY A 286 -40.03 0.54 6.16
C GLY A 286 -39.28 1.47 7.11
N GLN A 287 -38.93 1.10 8.35
CA GLN A 287 -38.35 2.09 9.29
C GLN A 287 -36.82 2.27 9.25
N LEU A 288 -36.01 1.24 8.98
CA LEU A 288 -34.57 1.41 8.76
C LEU A 288 -34.05 0.37 7.76
N ALA A 289 -33.59 0.83 6.59
CA ALA A 289 -32.89 -0.02 5.62
C ALA A 289 -31.44 -0.33 6.05
N GLN A 290 -30.88 0.48 6.96
CA GLN A 290 -29.49 0.39 7.41
C GLN A 290 -29.25 1.24 8.66
N VAL A 291 -28.17 0.93 9.40
CA VAL A 291 -27.65 1.76 10.49
C VAL A 291 -26.74 2.84 9.89
N PRO A 292 -27.00 4.14 10.08
CA PRO A 292 -26.17 5.19 9.49
C PRO A 292 -24.72 5.11 9.94
N TYR A 293 -23.81 5.55 9.09
CA TYR A 293 -22.37 5.59 9.39
C TYR A 293 -22.09 6.39 10.68
N ALA A 294 -21.04 6.00 11.39
CA ALA A 294 -20.62 6.62 12.64
C ALA A 294 -21.72 6.61 13.73
N THR A 295 -22.51 5.53 13.81
CA THR A 295 -23.58 5.36 14.79
C THR A 295 -23.42 4.07 15.58
N ALA A 296 -23.62 4.13 16.89
CA ALA A 296 -23.76 2.96 17.75
C ALA A 296 -25.03 3.10 18.58
N ALA A 297 -25.90 2.09 18.59
CA ALA A 297 -27.12 2.09 19.40
C ALA A 297 -27.34 0.76 20.11
N TYR A 298 -27.99 0.83 21.26
CA TYR A 298 -28.38 -0.33 22.05
C TYR A 298 -29.70 -0.06 22.77
N CYS A 299 -30.66 -0.94 22.55
CA CYS A 299 -32.01 -0.89 23.09
C CYS A 299 -32.22 -2.04 24.06
N TRP A 300 -32.17 -1.73 25.38
CA TRP A 300 -32.37 -2.75 26.41
C TRP A 300 -32.77 -2.15 27.76
N GLU A 301 -33.51 -2.94 28.53
CA GLU A 301 -33.86 -2.64 29.92
C GLU A 301 -32.80 -3.24 30.87
N GLY A 302 -31.87 -2.42 31.37
CA GLY A 302 -31.04 -2.75 32.53
C GLY A 302 -29.65 -3.31 32.24
N GLY A 303 -28.92 -2.75 31.27
CA GLY A 303 -27.55 -3.20 30.96
C GLY A 303 -26.63 -2.10 30.45
N ASN A 304 -25.33 -2.29 30.70
CA ASN A 304 -24.22 -1.45 30.22
C ASN A 304 -24.26 -1.27 28.69
N ALA A 305 -23.80 -0.14 28.18
CA ALA A 305 -23.69 0.14 26.74
C ALA A 305 -22.97 -1.00 25.99
N ARG A 306 -23.67 -1.69 25.07
CA ARG A 306 -23.08 -2.74 24.20
C ARG A 306 -23.16 -2.42 22.71
N GLY A 307 -23.85 -1.35 22.32
CA GLY A 307 -23.81 -0.90 20.94
C GLY A 307 -22.39 -0.46 20.63
N SER A 308 -21.86 -0.88 19.49
CA SER A 308 -20.51 -0.52 19.07
C SER A 308 -20.49 -0.02 17.63
N GLY A 309 -19.57 0.86 17.32
CA GLY A 309 -19.37 1.40 15.98
C GLY A 309 -17.94 1.90 15.85
N ASN A 310 -17.46 1.99 14.63
CA ASN A 310 -16.12 2.47 14.37
C ASN A 310 -16.09 3.31 13.10
N VAL A 311 -15.33 4.40 13.14
CA VAL A 311 -14.97 5.22 11.98
C VAL A 311 -13.46 5.08 11.82
N ASP A 312 -12.97 4.59 10.69
CA ASP A 312 -11.56 4.43 10.39
C ASP A 312 -11.24 5.04 9.02
N LEU A 313 -10.60 6.19 9.09
CA LEU A 313 -10.15 7.01 7.96
C LEU A 313 -8.65 6.86 7.71
N ARG A 314 -7.98 5.86 8.30
CA ARG A 314 -6.56 5.59 8.02
C ARG A 314 -6.35 5.35 6.52
N GLY A 315 -5.24 5.88 5.99
CA GLY A 315 -4.92 5.86 4.57
C GLY A 315 -5.73 6.84 3.71
N THR A 316 -6.70 7.55 4.28
CA THR A 316 -7.36 8.69 3.62
C THR A 316 -6.69 10.01 4.05
N ALA A 317 -6.97 11.08 3.32
CA ALA A 317 -6.55 12.44 3.68
C ALA A 317 -7.46 13.11 4.72
N PHE A 318 -8.20 12.33 5.53
CA PHE A 318 -9.19 12.86 6.46
C PHE A 318 -9.02 12.36 7.89
N THR A 319 -9.45 13.20 8.83
CA THR A 319 -9.70 12.88 10.24
C THR A 319 -11.10 13.35 10.62
N VAL A 320 -11.63 12.84 11.73
CA VAL A 320 -12.82 13.41 12.35
C VAL A 320 -12.42 14.66 13.13
N SER A 321 -13.12 15.80 12.93
CA SER A 321 -12.67 17.09 13.49
C SER A 321 -12.80 17.19 15.02
N GLY A 322 -13.44 16.24 15.69
CA GLY A 322 -13.51 16.17 17.15
C GLY A 322 -14.60 15.23 17.66
N THR A 323 -14.45 14.73 18.90
CA THR A 323 -15.47 13.89 19.55
C THR A 323 -16.74 14.67 19.91
N ALA A 324 -16.68 16.00 20.01
CA ALA A 324 -17.82 16.85 20.34
C ALA A 324 -18.97 16.78 19.34
N GLN A 325 -18.71 16.26 18.13
CA GLN A 325 -19.73 16.00 17.12
C GLN A 325 -20.62 14.81 17.47
N PHE A 326 -20.13 13.88 18.29
CA PHE A 326 -20.89 12.73 18.73
C PHE A 326 -21.71 13.09 19.96
N VAL A 327 -23.02 13.11 19.77
CA VAL A 327 -23.96 13.32 20.86
C VAL A 327 -24.62 12.00 21.22
N LYS A 328 -25.05 11.93 22.47
CA LYS A 328 -25.82 10.81 22.98
C LYS A 328 -27.30 11.18 22.90
N GLY A 329 -28.14 10.26 22.44
CA GLY A 329 -29.58 10.48 22.36
C GLY A 329 -30.38 9.24 22.76
N GLY A 330 -31.70 9.42 22.80
CA GLY A 330 -32.65 8.37 23.16
C GLY A 330 -33.07 8.38 24.64
N ALA A 331 -33.76 7.32 25.08
CA ALA A 331 -34.23 7.16 26.44
C ALA A 331 -33.06 6.65 27.31
N ALA A 332 -32.60 7.47 28.27
CA ALA A 332 -31.38 7.27 29.07
C ALA A 332 -30.08 7.17 28.24
N PRO A 333 -29.69 8.25 27.54
CA PRO A 333 -28.53 8.24 26.65
C PRO A 333 -27.22 7.89 27.37
N GLY A 334 -26.51 6.90 26.86
CA GLY A 334 -25.20 6.43 27.31
C GLY A 334 -24.34 5.99 26.13
N GLY A 335 -23.06 5.72 26.41
CA GLY A 335 -22.04 5.48 25.39
C GLY A 335 -20.94 6.54 25.38
N SER A 336 -20.01 6.43 24.43
CA SER A 336 -18.84 7.29 24.27
C SER A 336 -18.35 7.28 22.82
N ALA A 337 -17.58 8.30 22.44
CA ALA A 337 -16.77 8.29 21.24
C ALA A 337 -15.33 8.61 21.65
N VAL A 338 -14.37 7.79 21.25
CA VAL A 338 -12.94 7.95 21.59
C VAL A 338 -12.13 8.07 20.32
N LEU A 339 -11.44 9.20 20.16
CA LEU A 339 -10.50 9.40 19.05
C LEU A 339 -9.19 8.66 19.32
N ALA A 340 -8.65 8.01 18.29
CA ALA A 340 -7.34 7.40 18.26
C ALA A 340 -6.61 7.76 16.95
N ALA A 341 -5.32 7.43 16.85
CA ALA A 341 -4.49 7.64 15.65
C ALA A 341 -4.51 9.11 15.12
N GLY A 342 -4.54 10.09 16.02
CA GLY A 342 -4.66 11.50 15.64
C GLY A 342 -5.98 11.85 14.96
N GLY A 343 -7.07 11.18 15.34
CA GLY A 343 -8.43 11.42 14.86
C GLY A 343 -8.82 10.68 13.58
N GLN A 344 -7.97 9.78 13.07
CA GLN A 344 -8.33 8.91 11.95
C GLN A 344 -9.17 7.71 12.39
N VAL A 345 -9.11 7.31 13.66
CA VAL A 345 -9.94 6.24 14.19
C VAL A 345 -10.86 6.81 15.27
N VAL A 346 -12.15 6.47 15.23
CA VAL A 346 -13.12 6.73 16.29
C VAL A 346 -13.76 5.43 16.71
N GLU A 347 -13.55 5.04 17.96
CA GLU A 347 -14.32 3.96 18.57
C GLU A 347 -15.57 4.56 19.20
N ILE A 348 -16.73 4.04 18.83
CA ILE A 348 -18.05 4.53 19.26
C ILE A 348 -18.72 3.42 20.07
N SER A 349 -19.22 3.76 21.25
CA SER A 349 -20.11 2.91 22.02
C SER A 349 -21.46 3.60 22.23
N GLY A 350 -22.55 2.84 22.25
CA GLY A 350 -23.91 3.33 22.46
C GLY A 350 -24.70 2.45 23.41
N GLY A 351 -25.59 3.05 24.22
CA GLY A 351 -26.60 2.32 24.98
C GLY A 351 -27.22 3.07 26.14
N GLY A 352 -28.17 2.45 26.82
CA GLY A 352 -28.91 3.04 27.94
C GLY A 352 -28.08 3.11 29.23
N GLY A 353 -28.13 4.22 29.96
CA GLY A 353 -27.66 4.26 31.35
C GLY A 353 -28.57 3.44 32.28
N ASN A 354 -28.01 2.83 33.33
CA ASN A 354 -28.76 2.16 34.40
C ASN A 354 -29.54 3.23 35.19
N GLY A 355 -30.72 3.62 34.68
CA GLY A 355 -31.65 4.46 35.40
C GLY A 355 -32.64 3.57 36.15
N ASP A 356 -32.48 3.49 37.47
CA ASP A 356 -33.12 2.58 38.43
C ASP A 356 -34.67 2.66 38.54
N GLY A 357 -35.35 3.34 37.62
CA GLY A 357 -36.79 3.58 37.67
C GLY A 357 -37.49 3.33 36.34
N GLY A 358 -38.39 2.34 36.34
CA GLY A 358 -39.58 2.27 35.49
C GLY A 358 -39.41 1.69 34.07
N GLY A 359 -39.57 0.37 33.94
CA GLY A 359 -40.53 -0.32 33.05
C GLY A 359 -40.50 -0.19 31.51
N ASP A 360 -39.94 0.85 30.92
CA ASP A 360 -40.09 1.10 29.48
C ASP A 360 -38.73 1.04 28.77
N GLY A 361 -38.61 0.14 27.78
CA GLY A 361 -37.43 -0.09 26.94
C GLY A 361 -36.63 1.16 26.61
N LYS A 362 -35.44 1.29 27.22
CA LYS A 362 -34.57 2.45 27.05
C LYS A 362 -33.59 2.21 25.90
N CYS A 363 -33.86 2.83 24.76
CA CYS A 363 -32.93 2.90 23.63
C CYS A 363 -31.98 4.08 23.79
N GLY A 364 -30.69 3.80 23.98
CA GLY A 364 -29.63 4.81 23.97
C GLY A 364 -28.73 4.65 22.75
N TRP A 365 -28.27 5.76 22.18
CA TRP A 365 -27.37 5.77 21.03
C TRP A 365 -26.32 6.88 21.15
N THR A 366 -25.20 6.67 20.48
CA THR A 366 -24.17 7.67 20.21
C THR A 366 -24.02 7.82 18.70
N SER A 367 -24.20 9.04 18.19
CA SER A 367 -24.12 9.35 16.76
C SER A 367 -23.82 10.83 16.56
N THR A 368 -23.57 11.24 15.32
CA THR A 368 -23.32 12.65 14.99
C THR A 368 -24.59 13.48 14.78
N VAL A 369 -25.76 12.85 14.74
CA VAL A 369 -27.06 13.55 14.61
C VAL A 369 -27.49 14.29 15.87
N PRO A 370 -28.23 15.41 15.77
CA PRO A 370 -28.72 16.16 16.93
C PRO A 370 -29.53 15.30 17.93
N ALA A 371 -29.32 15.52 19.23
CA ALA A 371 -29.89 14.73 20.32
C ALA A 371 -31.44 14.70 20.39
N ALA A 372 -32.12 15.62 19.70
CA ALA A 372 -33.59 15.71 19.66
C ALA A 372 -34.23 14.79 18.60
N GLY A 373 -33.44 14.10 17.78
CA GLY A 373 -33.92 13.21 16.73
C GLY A 373 -34.15 11.77 17.19
N SER A 374 -35.15 11.12 16.62
CA SER A 374 -35.25 9.66 16.65
C SER A 374 -34.21 9.07 15.70
N ILE A 375 -33.56 7.97 16.07
CA ILE A 375 -32.72 7.20 15.13
C ILE A 375 -33.54 6.63 13.97
N TYR A 376 -34.86 6.69 14.03
CA TYR A 376 -35.73 6.14 12.99
C TYR A 376 -36.12 7.18 11.93
N THR A 377 -35.75 8.45 12.12
CA THR A 377 -36.14 9.55 11.22
C THR A 377 -34.91 10.24 10.64
N PHE A 378 -34.07 9.49 9.92
CA PHE A 378 -33.00 10.09 9.13
C PHE A 378 -33.57 10.58 7.80
N SER A 379 -33.49 11.89 7.54
CA SER A 379 -33.73 12.40 6.19
C SER A 379 -32.48 12.16 5.34
N ALA A 380 -32.69 11.67 4.12
CA ALA A 380 -31.61 11.57 3.14
C ALA A 380 -30.98 12.95 2.91
N GLY A 381 -29.65 13.04 3.01
CA GLY A 381 -28.91 14.29 2.77
C GLY A 381 -28.54 15.12 4.00
N GLN A 382 -28.75 14.63 5.23
CA GLN A 382 -28.10 15.24 6.40
C GLN A 382 -26.63 14.83 6.44
N PHE A 383 -25.74 15.82 6.57
CA PHE A 383 -24.29 15.62 6.69
C PHE A 383 -23.77 16.00 8.10
N PRO A 384 -24.01 15.17 9.13
CA PRO A 384 -23.71 15.52 10.51
C PRO A 384 -22.25 15.27 10.92
N LEU A 385 -21.57 14.30 10.31
CA LEU A 385 -20.17 14.02 10.59
C LEU A 385 -19.28 14.98 9.80
N GLN A 386 -18.49 15.79 10.50
CA GLN A 386 -17.62 16.78 9.89
C GLN A 386 -16.17 16.27 9.93
N LEU A 387 -15.61 16.11 8.74
CA LEU A 387 -14.21 15.73 8.56
C LEU A 387 -13.32 16.98 8.56
N ALA A 388 -12.08 16.79 8.95
CA ALA A 388 -10.98 17.71 8.69
C ALA A 388 -10.04 17.06 7.67
N HIS A 389 -9.58 17.85 6.71
CA HIS A 389 -8.48 17.41 5.84
C HIS A 389 -7.20 17.32 6.66
N ARG A 390 -6.48 16.23 6.47
CA ARG A 390 -5.15 15.97 7.02
C ARG A 390 -4.28 15.57 5.86
N ALA A 391 -3.39 16.48 5.44
CA ALA A 391 -2.39 16.18 4.43
C ALA A 391 -1.63 14.90 4.81
N LEU A 392 -1.41 13.99 3.86
CA LEU A 392 -0.57 12.80 4.08
C LEU A 392 0.89 13.25 4.31
N PRO A 393 1.73 12.52 5.06
CA PRO A 393 3.09 12.99 5.30
C PRO A 393 3.92 12.98 4.00
N GLN A 394 4.39 14.13 3.55
CA GLN A 394 5.34 14.24 2.43
C GLN A 394 6.79 14.20 2.93
N SER A 395 7.00 14.62 4.18
CA SER A 395 8.29 14.65 4.87
C SER A 395 8.26 13.90 6.20
N CYS A 396 9.44 13.54 6.72
CA CYS A 396 9.64 13.07 8.08
C CYS A 396 9.29 14.14 9.12
N ALA A 397 9.43 15.43 8.76
CA ALA A 397 8.92 16.53 9.56
C ALA A 397 7.40 16.45 9.75
N ASP A 398 6.64 16.11 8.69
CA ASP A 398 5.19 15.90 8.80
C ASP A 398 4.84 14.71 9.68
N VAL A 399 5.61 13.61 9.58
CA VAL A 399 5.44 12.42 10.43
C VAL A 399 5.61 12.82 11.90
N ARG A 400 6.69 13.54 12.23
CA ARG A 400 6.97 14.00 13.59
C ARG A 400 5.93 15.01 14.09
N ALA A 401 5.52 15.96 13.27
CA ALA A 401 4.49 16.94 13.63
C ALA A 401 3.17 16.25 14.01
N LYS A 402 2.87 15.11 13.37
CA LYS A 402 1.70 14.27 13.65
C LYS A 402 1.90 13.32 14.83
N ASN A 403 3.13 12.87 15.07
CA ASN A 403 3.49 12.00 16.17
C ASN A 403 4.84 12.44 16.75
N ALA A 404 4.79 13.25 17.82
CA ALA A 404 5.99 13.76 18.49
C ALA A 404 6.89 12.65 19.08
N GLN A 405 6.35 11.43 19.25
CA GLN A 405 7.08 10.25 19.73
C GLN A 405 7.59 9.37 18.59
N ALA A 406 7.42 9.76 17.33
CA ALA A 406 7.96 9.02 16.20
C ALA A 406 9.49 8.90 16.34
N ALA A 407 10.00 7.68 16.18
CA ALA A 407 11.42 7.37 16.26
C ALA A 407 12.05 7.30 14.86
N ASP A 408 13.37 7.27 14.77
CA ASP A 408 14.07 7.00 13.51
C ASP A 408 13.64 5.63 12.96
N GLY A 409 13.45 5.51 11.65
CA GLY A 409 12.98 4.27 11.03
C GLY A 409 12.39 4.47 9.64
N ASP A 410 11.85 3.39 9.07
CA ASP A 410 11.20 3.42 7.77
C ASP A 410 9.74 3.91 7.89
N TYR A 411 9.38 4.86 7.05
CA TYR A 411 8.03 5.41 6.93
C TYR A 411 7.59 5.44 5.47
N VAL A 412 6.28 5.41 5.24
CA VAL A 412 5.69 5.69 3.92
C VAL A 412 5.39 7.18 3.85
N LEU A 413 6.03 7.86 2.92
CA LEU A 413 5.80 9.25 2.58
C LEU A 413 5.06 9.34 1.25
N TYR A 414 4.40 10.46 1.00
CA TYR A 414 3.51 10.66 -0.15
C TYR A 414 3.89 11.95 -0.88
N LEU A 415 4.31 11.83 -2.14
CA LEU A 415 4.67 13.01 -2.94
C LEU A 415 3.45 13.87 -3.17
N ASP A 416 3.62 15.19 -3.00
CA ASP A 416 2.55 16.18 -3.10
C ASP A 416 1.33 15.83 -2.23
N HIS A 417 1.55 15.08 -1.13
CA HIS A 417 0.51 14.54 -0.27
C HIS A 417 -0.51 13.59 -0.98
N ASP A 418 -0.16 13.03 -2.15
CA ASP A 418 -1.02 12.11 -2.93
C ASP A 418 -0.84 10.65 -2.49
N ALA A 419 -1.94 10.02 -2.04
CA ALA A 419 -2.00 8.61 -1.64
C ALA A 419 -1.55 7.61 -2.73
N ARG A 420 -1.66 7.98 -4.01
CA ARG A 420 -1.24 7.15 -5.17
C ARG A 420 0.23 7.31 -5.51
N ARG A 421 0.93 8.23 -4.83
CA ARG A 421 2.37 8.43 -4.99
C ARG A 421 3.14 8.09 -3.71
N PRO A 422 2.91 6.91 -3.11
CA PRO A 422 3.64 6.50 -1.92
C PRO A 422 5.09 6.16 -2.29
N TRP A 423 5.98 6.35 -1.33
CA TRP A 423 7.35 5.86 -1.41
C TRP A 423 7.88 5.61 0.01
N ARG A 424 8.83 4.68 0.13
CA ARG A 424 9.47 4.36 1.42
C ARG A 424 10.67 5.26 1.65
N ALA A 425 10.63 5.96 2.77
CA ALA A 425 11.72 6.79 3.25
C ALA A 425 12.24 6.27 4.58
N TYR A 426 13.55 6.35 4.79
CA TYR A 426 14.11 6.26 6.13
C TYR A 426 14.14 7.66 6.73
N CYS A 427 13.44 7.85 7.85
CA CYS A 427 13.46 9.08 8.63
C CYS A 427 14.54 9.01 9.69
N ALA A 428 15.53 9.90 9.60
CA ALA A 428 16.60 10.05 10.59
C ALA A 428 16.42 11.32 11.42
N GLY A 429 16.92 11.35 12.66
CA GLY A 429 16.86 12.56 13.49
C GLY A 429 15.43 12.94 13.93
N MET A 430 14.53 11.97 14.06
CA MET A 430 13.16 12.17 14.51
C MET A 430 13.09 12.72 15.94
N SER A 431 14.16 12.60 16.73
CA SER A 431 14.29 13.24 18.05
C SER A 431 14.89 14.66 18.01
N SER A 432 15.61 15.07 16.96
CA SER A 432 16.54 16.23 16.96
C SER A 432 15.96 17.63 16.67
N GLY A 433 14.65 17.78 16.59
CA GLY A 433 13.91 18.91 16.00
C GLY A 433 13.91 18.97 14.47
N THR A 434 14.87 18.33 13.79
CA THR A 434 15.14 18.49 12.35
C THR A 434 15.29 17.13 11.66
N PRO A 435 14.18 16.38 11.51
CA PRO A 435 14.24 15.08 10.86
C PRO A 435 14.64 15.22 9.39
N ARG A 436 15.27 14.18 8.86
CA ARG A 436 15.77 14.10 7.48
C ARG A 436 15.30 12.82 6.81
N GLU A 437 14.87 12.96 5.57
CA GLU A 437 14.35 11.90 4.73
C GLU A 437 15.48 11.31 3.88
N TYR A 438 15.57 9.98 3.84
CA TYR A 438 16.48 9.28 2.95
C TYR A 438 15.74 8.26 2.10
N LEU A 439 16.01 8.27 0.80
CA LEU A 439 15.62 7.23 -0.13
C LEU A 439 16.43 5.96 0.17
N VAL A 440 15.74 4.86 0.46
CA VAL A 440 16.38 3.56 0.75
C VAL A 440 16.68 2.84 -0.56
N LEU A 441 17.94 2.50 -0.80
CA LEU A 441 18.38 1.77 -1.98
C LEU A 441 18.28 0.27 -1.74
N ARG A 442 17.66 -0.46 -2.68
CA ARG A 442 17.52 -1.93 -2.61
C ARG A 442 18.75 -2.63 -3.15
N GLU A 443 19.27 -2.15 -4.27
CA GLU A 443 20.43 -2.71 -4.94
C GLU A 443 21.73 -2.23 -4.28
N THR A 444 22.23 -3.01 -3.31
CA THR A 444 23.44 -2.69 -2.53
C THR A 444 24.64 -3.58 -2.87
N GLY A 445 24.53 -4.34 -3.97
CA GLY A 445 25.59 -5.20 -4.48
C GLY A 445 26.85 -4.43 -4.88
N ALA A 446 27.95 -5.15 -5.15
CA ALA A 446 29.25 -4.53 -5.41
C ALA A 446 29.30 -3.63 -6.67
N SER A 447 28.43 -3.92 -7.63
CA SER A 447 28.25 -3.21 -8.89
C SER A 447 27.11 -2.20 -8.89
N SER A 448 26.42 -1.99 -7.77
CA SER A 448 25.26 -1.09 -7.71
C SER A 448 25.53 0.10 -6.79
N ASN A 449 24.94 1.25 -7.13
CA ASN A 449 24.90 2.43 -6.28
C ASN A 449 26.27 2.85 -5.72
N PHE A 450 27.23 3.04 -6.61
CA PHE A 450 28.60 3.39 -6.27
C PHE A 450 29.10 4.56 -7.13
N ALA A 451 30.20 5.17 -6.69
CA ALA A 451 30.94 6.21 -7.40
C ALA A 451 32.45 5.97 -7.24
N THR A 452 33.24 6.21 -8.30
CA THR A 452 34.70 6.09 -8.25
C THR A 452 35.43 7.33 -8.73
N TYR A 453 36.61 7.50 -8.14
CA TYR A 453 37.68 8.36 -8.62
C TYR A 453 38.88 7.46 -8.89
N ALA A 454 39.20 7.21 -10.15
CA ALA A 454 40.28 6.31 -10.52
C ALA A 454 41.65 6.92 -10.23
N ALA A 455 42.58 6.09 -9.73
CA ALA A 455 43.96 6.50 -9.47
C ALA A 455 44.78 6.57 -10.77
N GLY A 456 45.72 7.50 -10.84
CA GLY A 456 46.70 7.62 -11.93
C GLY A 456 46.82 9.03 -12.49
N GLY A 457 47.88 9.25 -13.26
CA GLY A 457 48.22 10.56 -13.83
C GLY A 457 48.35 11.64 -12.74
N GLY A 458 47.46 12.63 -12.77
CA GLY A 458 47.40 13.73 -11.79
C GLY A 458 46.84 13.34 -10.42
N ALA A 459 46.28 12.13 -10.27
CA ALA A 459 45.73 11.60 -9.03
C ALA A 459 46.65 10.52 -8.46
N THR A 460 47.34 10.82 -7.36
CA THR A 460 48.28 9.88 -6.72
C THR A 460 47.63 9.17 -5.54
N GLY A 461 47.91 7.88 -5.33
CA GLY A 461 47.34 7.07 -4.23
C GLY A 461 46.60 5.83 -4.74
N THR A 462 45.51 5.46 -4.06
CA THR A 462 44.66 4.31 -4.41
C THR A 462 43.26 4.77 -4.78
N GLU A 463 42.63 4.09 -5.75
CA GLU A 463 41.28 4.41 -6.24
C GLU A 463 40.32 4.63 -5.07
N VAL A 464 39.60 5.76 -5.10
CA VAL A 464 38.54 6.01 -4.14
C VAL A 464 37.25 5.43 -4.71
N ARG A 465 36.62 4.52 -3.97
CA ARG A 465 35.33 3.95 -4.31
C ARG A 465 34.37 4.14 -3.15
N THR A 466 33.25 4.83 -3.40
CA THR A 466 32.19 5.07 -2.41
C THR A 466 30.93 4.31 -2.81
N ARG A 467 30.30 3.61 -1.86
CA ARG A 467 29.07 2.85 -2.04
C ARG A 467 27.98 3.39 -1.13
N TYR A 468 26.75 3.38 -1.62
CA TYR A 468 25.61 4.02 -0.96
C TYR A 468 24.52 3.00 -0.62
N GLN A 469 23.97 3.12 0.59
CA GLN A 469 22.81 2.32 1.03
C GLN A 469 21.53 3.15 1.10
N ARG A 470 21.67 4.47 1.33
CA ARG A 470 20.56 5.43 1.35
C ARG A 470 21.04 6.77 0.80
N LEU A 471 20.13 7.51 0.18
CA LEU A 471 20.40 8.81 -0.43
C LEU A 471 19.52 9.87 0.23
N ARG A 472 20.09 10.99 0.66
CA ARG A 472 19.28 12.09 1.19
C ARG A 472 18.50 12.74 0.06
N ILE A 473 17.19 12.89 0.25
CA ILE A 473 16.27 13.37 -0.78
C ILE A 473 15.43 14.52 -0.24
N ASP A 474 15.23 15.55 -1.06
CA ASP A 474 14.19 16.55 -0.84
C ASP A 474 12.89 16.08 -1.51
N PRO A 475 11.85 15.70 -0.75
CA PRO A 475 10.61 15.18 -1.31
C PRO A 475 9.74 16.24 -2.00
N ALA A 476 10.03 17.53 -1.84
CA ALA A 476 9.33 18.60 -2.54
C ALA A 476 9.91 18.85 -3.94
N THR A 477 11.24 18.73 -4.09
CA THR A 477 11.92 18.98 -5.37
C THR A 477 12.34 17.72 -6.10
N LEU A 478 12.24 16.55 -5.46
CA LEU A 478 12.74 15.26 -5.94
C LEU A 478 14.22 15.29 -6.32
N ARG A 479 15.03 16.02 -5.55
CA ARG A 479 16.48 16.08 -5.75
C ARG A 479 17.20 15.30 -4.68
N ILE A 480 18.25 14.61 -5.08
CA ILE A 480 19.19 13.94 -4.17
C ILE A 480 20.34 14.87 -3.83
N ASP A 481 20.64 14.99 -2.54
CA ASP A 481 21.90 15.57 -2.09
C ASP A 481 23.03 14.55 -2.29
N ILE A 482 23.76 14.71 -3.39
CA ILE A 482 24.80 13.74 -3.79
C ILE A 482 26.04 13.81 -2.90
N SER A 483 26.17 14.87 -2.11
CA SER A 483 27.27 15.07 -1.17
C SER A 483 27.03 14.44 0.20
N ASP A 484 25.79 14.08 0.53
CA ASP A 484 25.47 13.41 1.78
C ASP A 484 26.03 11.98 1.77
N ARG A 485 26.92 11.70 2.72
CA ARG A 485 27.62 10.42 2.85
C ARG A 485 27.27 9.70 4.16
N THR A 486 26.18 10.10 4.83
CA THR A 486 25.75 9.56 6.13
C THR A 486 25.58 8.05 6.11
N TYR A 487 25.04 7.52 5.01
CA TYR A 487 24.82 6.09 4.80
C TYR A 487 25.67 5.52 3.67
N ALA A 488 26.88 6.05 3.52
CA ALA A 488 27.86 5.60 2.53
C ALA A 488 29.08 4.96 3.20
N SER A 489 29.70 4.01 2.50
CA SER A 489 31.01 3.44 2.87
C SER A 489 32.02 3.72 1.75
N SER A 490 33.27 3.99 2.10
CA SER A 490 34.30 4.34 1.12
C SER A 490 35.62 3.62 1.38
N THR A 491 36.33 3.29 0.31
CA THR A 491 37.67 2.69 0.34
C THR A 491 38.63 3.52 -0.50
N GLY A 492 39.92 3.44 -0.16
CA GLY A 492 40.99 4.13 -0.88
C GLY A 492 41.22 5.57 -0.44
N THR A 493 42.30 6.17 -0.95
CA THR A 493 42.67 7.57 -0.69
C THR A 493 43.48 8.08 -1.87
N LEU A 494 43.09 9.24 -2.39
CA LEU A 494 43.84 9.95 -3.44
C LEU A 494 44.30 11.32 -2.98
N SER A 495 45.43 11.76 -3.52
CA SER A 495 45.85 13.16 -3.55
C SER A 495 45.76 13.67 -4.99
N VAL A 496 44.89 14.66 -5.19
CA VAL A 496 44.62 15.31 -6.47
C VAL A 496 44.81 16.80 -6.24
N GLU A 497 45.72 17.41 -6.99
CA GLU A 497 46.05 18.84 -6.83
C GLU A 497 46.42 19.23 -5.37
N GLY A 498 47.02 18.31 -4.62
CA GLY A 498 47.39 18.53 -3.22
C GLY A 498 46.22 18.41 -2.22
N LYS A 499 45.01 18.11 -2.66
CA LYS A 499 43.85 17.81 -1.80
C LYS A 499 43.66 16.31 -1.64
N THR A 500 43.37 15.88 -0.41
CA THR A 500 43.08 14.47 -0.12
C THR A 500 41.60 14.16 -0.34
N LEU A 501 41.31 13.18 -1.20
CA LEU A 501 39.98 12.62 -1.43
C LEU A 501 39.88 11.24 -0.77
N THR A 502 38.85 11.04 0.05
CA THR A 502 38.56 9.75 0.70
C THR A 502 37.16 9.21 0.39
N SER A 503 36.34 10.00 -0.32
CA SER A 503 35.03 9.57 -0.80
C SER A 503 34.58 10.40 -2.01
N VAL A 504 33.78 9.79 -2.88
CA VAL A 504 33.28 10.37 -4.13
C VAL A 504 31.76 10.60 -3.99
N PRO A 505 31.22 11.76 -4.39
CA PRO A 505 29.77 12.02 -4.36
C PRO A 505 28.97 11.01 -5.19
N PHE A 506 27.69 10.83 -4.87
CA PHE A 506 26.82 9.86 -5.53
C PHE A 506 26.63 10.19 -7.02
N GLY A 507 26.71 9.17 -7.88
CA GLY A 507 26.58 9.32 -9.33
C GLY A 507 27.75 10.02 -10.03
N VAL A 508 28.87 10.26 -9.33
CA VAL A 508 30.05 10.91 -9.93
C VAL A 508 31.08 9.88 -10.38
N ALA A 509 31.54 10.01 -11.62
CA ALA A 509 32.65 9.25 -12.19
C ALA A 509 33.78 10.21 -12.57
N ALA A 510 34.98 10.01 -12.04
CA ALA A 510 36.10 10.94 -12.27
C ALA A 510 37.45 10.24 -12.37
N ASP A 511 38.41 10.88 -13.05
CA ASP A 511 39.82 10.51 -13.00
C ASP A 511 40.74 11.67 -13.44
N CYS A 512 42.06 11.46 -13.32
CA CYS A 512 43.10 12.34 -13.87
C CYS A 512 44.11 11.58 -14.75
N THR A 513 43.69 10.50 -15.41
CA THR A 513 44.62 9.58 -16.11
C THR A 513 44.91 9.99 -17.56
N GLY A 514 44.12 10.92 -18.11
CA GLY A 514 44.07 11.24 -19.54
C GLY A 514 43.09 10.36 -20.34
N GLY A 515 42.46 9.36 -19.70
CA GLY A 515 41.45 8.48 -20.29
C GLY A 515 40.07 8.62 -19.64
N VAL A 516 39.16 7.67 -19.88
CA VAL A 516 37.84 7.59 -19.22
C VAL A 516 37.79 6.30 -18.39
N THR A 517 38.36 6.37 -17.19
CA THR A 517 38.58 5.23 -16.28
C THR A 517 37.75 5.32 -15.00
N GLY A 518 37.23 6.50 -14.66
CA GLY A 518 36.23 6.64 -13.59
C GLY A 518 34.89 6.02 -13.98
N SER A 519 34.21 5.43 -13.00
CA SER A 519 32.90 4.82 -13.18
C SER A 519 31.97 5.07 -11.99
N ALA A 520 30.67 5.15 -12.26
CA ALA A 520 29.63 5.19 -11.25
C ALA A 520 28.43 4.39 -11.74
N ASN A 521 27.59 3.97 -10.80
CA ASN A 521 26.30 3.37 -11.10
C ASN A 521 25.24 3.98 -10.17
N VAL A 522 24.11 4.34 -10.75
CA VAL A 522 22.89 4.75 -10.05
C VAL A 522 21.84 3.69 -10.33
N ASP A 523 21.37 2.99 -9.30
CA ASP A 523 20.40 1.90 -9.43
C ASP A 523 19.24 2.10 -8.45
N LEU A 524 18.18 2.71 -8.98
CA LEU A 524 16.95 3.05 -8.26
C LEU A 524 15.87 1.98 -8.41
N ARG A 525 16.21 0.79 -8.93
CA ARG A 525 15.28 -0.34 -8.98
C ARG A 525 14.74 -0.65 -7.58
N GLY A 526 13.46 -0.97 -7.53
CA GLY A 526 12.72 -1.18 -6.28
C GLY A 526 12.44 0.10 -5.46
N THR A 527 12.61 1.27 -6.06
CA THR A 527 12.07 2.55 -5.56
C THR A 527 11.10 3.12 -6.59
N PRO A 528 10.13 3.99 -6.28
CA PRO A 528 9.24 4.57 -7.30
C PRO A 528 9.84 5.80 -7.99
N PHE A 529 11.17 5.82 -8.17
CA PHE A 529 11.90 6.90 -8.79
C PHE A 529 12.74 6.40 -9.96
N ALA A 530 12.92 7.28 -10.94
CA ALA A 530 13.87 7.15 -12.02
C ALA A 530 14.71 8.44 -12.10
N VAL A 531 15.89 8.35 -12.69
CA VAL A 531 16.73 9.54 -12.90
C VAL A 531 16.10 10.39 -13.99
N ALA A 532 16.06 11.72 -13.80
CA ALA A 532 15.57 12.61 -14.84
C ALA A 532 16.41 12.48 -16.13
N PRO A 533 15.80 12.61 -17.32
CA PRO A 533 16.55 12.64 -18.58
C PRO A 533 17.62 13.74 -18.57
N ALA A 534 18.78 13.47 -19.16
CA ALA A 534 19.91 14.41 -19.26
C ALA A 534 20.36 15.00 -17.90
N ALA A 535 20.23 14.24 -16.82
CA ALA A 535 20.62 14.65 -15.48
C ALA A 535 22.14 14.72 -15.26
N PHE A 536 22.98 14.29 -16.20
CA PHE A 536 24.44 14.28 -16.06
C PHE A 536 25.12 15.22 -17.06
N VAL A 537 26.23 15.81 -16.63
CA VAL A 537 27.08 16.68 -17.44
C VAL A 537 28.55 16.31 -17.29
N THR A 538 29.30 16.48 -18.37
CA THR A 538 30.75 16.25 -18.43
C THR A 538 31.49 17.55 -18.10
N GLN A 539 32.45 17.50 -17.19
CA GLN A 539 33.20 18.66 -16.72
C GLN A 539 34.68 18.37 -16.42
N GLY A 540 35.50 19.41 -16.42
CA GLY A 540 36.93 19.33 -16.10
C GLY A 540 37.81 19.50 -17.33
N SER A 541 39.11 19.30 -17.15
CA SER A 541 40.08 19.52 -18.23
C SER A 541 40.15 18.31 -19.15
N SER A 542 39.95 18.54 -20.46
CA SER A 542 39.85 17.48 -21.48
C SER A 542 38.92 16.34 -21.06
N ALA A 543 37.77 16.71 -20.48
CA ALA A 543 36.86 15.75 -19.88
C ALA A 543 36.18 14.87 -20.95
N GLY A 544 36.05 13.59 -20.63
CA GLY A 544 35.35 12.60 -21.45
C GLY A 544 34.47 11.70 -20.59
N GLY A 545 33.68 10.86 -21.26
CA GLY A 545 32.70 9.97 -20.64
C GLY A 545 31.26 10.42 -20.89
N GLY A 546 30.32 9.75 -20.24
CA GLY A 546 28.89 9.99 -20.37
C GLY A 546 28.07 9.14 -19.41
N ALA A 547 26.74 9.23 -19.55
CA ALA A 547 25.77 8.45 -18.79
C ALA A 547 24.92 7.60 -19.75
N THR A 548 24.77 6.31 -19.46
CA THR A 548 23.93 5.38 -20.22
C THR A 548 22.75 4.97 -19.34
N TYR A 549 21.54 5.25 -19.83
CA TYR A 549 20.30 5.00 -19.11
C TYR A 549 19.70 3.66 -19.54
N ALA A 550 19.17 2.89 -18.58
CA ALA A 550 18.55 1.60 -18.80
C ALA A 550 17.40 1.37 -17.79
N SER A 551 16.61 0.31 -18.02
CA SER A 551 15.50 -0.09 -17.15
C SER A 551 14.54 1.06 -16.83
N SER A 552 14.02 1.72 -17.88
CA SER A 552 13.14 2.90 -17.72
C SER A 552 13.77 4.02 -16.88
N ASP A 553 15.06 4.30 -17.14
CA ASP A 553 15.87 5.33 -16.48
C ASP A 553 16.12 5.11 -14.98
N ARG A 554 15.85 3.90 -14.47
CA ARG A 554 16.15 3.52 -13.07
C ARG A 554 17.58 3.06 -12.86
N VAL A 555 18.24 2.62 -13.92
CA VAL A 555 19.65 2.25 -13.89
C VAL A 555 20.42 3.20 -14.79
N VAL A 556 21.46 3.83 -14.25
CA VAL A 556 22.36 4.71 -15.01
C VAL A 556 23.80 4.32 -14.73
N ASP A 557 24.49 3.88 -15.77
CA ASP A 557 25.92 3.67 -15.73
C ASP A 557 26.63 4.93 -16.22
N VAL A 558 27.54 5.45 -15.39
CA VAL A 558 28.25 6.69 -15.64
C VAL A 558 29.73 6.38 -15.80
N THR A 559 30.35 6.93 -16.84
CA THR A 559 31.79 6.90 -17.04
C THR A 559 32.30 8.33 -17.10
N GLY A 560 33.49 8.57 -16.56
CA GLY A 560 34.04 9.92 -16.52
C GLY A 560 35.54 9.93 -16.31
N GLY A 561 36.21 10.92 -16.88
CA GLY A 561 37.66 11.03 -16.81
C GLY A 561 38.22 12.10 -17.72
N GLY A 562 39.54 12.12 -17.88
CA GLY A 562 40.25 12.94 -18.84
C GLY A 562 41.56 13.45 -18.24
N ALA A 563 41.99 14.64 -18.65
CA ALA A 563 43.08 15.34 -17.96
C ALA A 563 42.55 16.03 -16.70
N CYS A 564 42.06 15.24 -15.74
CA CYS A 564 41.25 15.67 -14.59
C CYS A 564 39.81 16.05 -14.97
N GLY A 565 39.15 15.14 -15.70
CA GLY A 565 37.75 15.26 -16.07
C GLY A 565 36.84 14.36 -15.24
N ARG A 566 35.54 14.65 -15.29
CA ARG A 566 34.49 13.92 -14.58
C ARG A 566 33.14 14.03 -15.30
N VAL A 567 32.26 13.09 -14.99
CA VAL A 567 30.83 13.19 -15.27
C VAL A 567 30.09 13.19 -13.94
N GLU A 568 29.20 14.15 -13.77
CA GLU A 568 28.46 14.35 -12.52
C GLU A 568 27.02 14.85 -12.76
N PRO A 569 26.13 14.70 -11.77
CA PRO A 569 24.78 15.23 -11.85
C PRO A 569 24.72 16.76 -12.04
N ALA A 570 23.79 17.21 -12.88
CA ALA A 570 23.54 18.61 -13.20
C ALA A 570 22.61 19.28 -12.17
N PRO A 571 22.74 20.60 -11.90
CA PRO A 571 23.77 21.49 -12.43
C PRO A 571 25.10 21.16 -11.77
N ALA A 572 26.15 21.04 -12.58
CA ALA A 572 27.46 20.74 -12.07
C ALA A 572 28.00 21.92 -11.25
N ARG A 573 27.86 21.77 -9.93
CA ARG A 573 28.37 22.68 -8.91
C ARG A 573 29.22 21.92 -7.89
N CYS A 574 29.40 20.61 -8.07
CA CYS A 574 30.20 19.82 -7.17
C CYS A 574 31.67 19.98 -7.51
N ASP A 575 32.38 20.69 -6.65
CA ASP A 575 33.75 20.31 -6.38
C ASP A 575 33.70 18.90 -5.75
N VAL A 576 34.40 17.92 -6.33
CA VAL A 576 34.51 16.56 -5.79
C VAL A 576 35.02 16.57 -4.34
N PHE A 577 35.68 17.66 -3.93
CA PHE A 577 36.15 17.92 -2.56
C PHE A 577 35.13 18.68 -1.68
N ALA A 578 34.09 19.29 -2.24
CA ALA A 578 33.11 20.05 -1.46
C ALA A 578 32.20 19.14 -0.65
N ARG A 579 31.94 19.57 0.60
CA ARG A 579 31.02 18.94 1.56
C ARG A 579 29.72 19.73 1.75
N THR A 580 29.46 20.71 0.89
CA THR A 580 28.25 21.53 0.98
C THR A 580 27.07 20.79 0.36
N GLU A 581 25.95 20.76 1.08
CA GLU A 581 24.69 20.15 0.62
C GLU A 581 24.40 20.56 -0.83
N SER A 582 24.27 19.56 -1.70
CA SER A 582 24.21 19.75 -3.14
C SER A 582 23.13 18.85 -3.73
N TYR A 583 21.89 19.31 -3.59
CA TYR A 583 20.71 18.73 -4.23
C TYR A 583 20.79 18.89 -5.75
N GLN A 584 21.48 17.96 -6.40
CA GLN A 584 21.84 18.06 -7.82
C GLN A 584 21.15 16.97 -8.64
N LEU A 585 21.23 15.71 -8.24
CA LEU A 585 20.61 14.64 -9.03
C LEU A 585 19.08 14.74 -8.94
N SER A 586 18.45 15.16 -10.04
CA SER A 586 17.00 15.29 -10.15
C SER A 586 16.39 13.94 -10.51
N LEU A 587 15.32 13.59 -9.79
CA LEU A 587 14.56 12.37 -10.00
C LEU A 587 13.17 12.71 -10.55
N VAL A 588 12.57 11.73 -11.22
CA VAL A 588 11.15 11.74 -11.59
C VAL A 588 10.44 10.59 -10.89
N TYR A 589 9.18 10.82 -10.50
CA TYR A 589 8.37 9.75 -9.95
C TYR A 589 7.93 8.80 -11.06
N ARG A 590 8.29 7.52 -10.94
CA ARG A 590 7.81 6.43 -11.79
C ARG A 590 7.20 5.35 -10.88
N PRO A 591 5.87 5.17 -10.89
CA PRO A 591 5.21 4.12 -10.12
C PRO A 591 5.91 2.77 -10.31
N LEU A 592 5.99 1.99 -9.25
CA LEU A 592 6.48 0.62 -9.33
C LEU A 592 5.38 -0.28 -9.91
N PRO A 593 5.75 -1.34 -10.65
CA PRO A 593 4.75 -2.22 -11.25
C PRO A 593 4.01 -2.98 -10.16
N GLN A 594 2.69 -2.81 -10.12
CA GLN A 594 1.80 -3.52 -9.20
C GLN A 594 1.26 -4.79 -9.85
N THR A 595 1.10 -4.78 -11.18
CA THR A 595 0.61 -5.92 -11.97
C THR A 595 1.71 -6.53 -12.84
N CYS A 596 1.53 -7.77 -13.26
CA CYS A 596 2.41 -8.42 -14.24
C CYS A 596 2.34 -7.70 -15.60
N ALA A 597 1.20 -7.10 -15.93
CA ALA A 597 1.04 -6.31 -17.15
C ALA A 597 1.86 -5.01 -17.11
N GLU A 598 1.84 -4.30 -15.98
CA GLU A 598 2.69 -3.12 -15.75
C GLU A 598 4.19 -3.50 -15.75
N LEU A 599 4.54 -4.63 -15.14
CA LEU A 599 5.91 -5.15 -15.17
C LEU A 599 6.37 -5.41 -16.61
N LYS A 600 5.56 -6.10 -17.42
CA LYS A 600 5.87 -6.37 -18.83
C LYS A 600 5.95 -5.09 -19.67
N ALA A 601 5.14 -4.07 -19.35
CA ALA A 601 5.22 -2.77 -20.00
C ALA A 601 6.52 -2.03 -19.65
N GLU A 602 7.03 -2.20 -18.42
CA GLU A 602 8.29 -1.60 -17.97
C GLU A 602 9.52 -2.37 -18.47
N ASP A 603 9.44 -3.71 -18.50
CA ASP A 603 10.45 -4.62 -19.03
C ASP A 603 9.83 -5.54 -20.09
N PRO A 604 9.85 -5.14 -21.37
CA PRO A 604 9.33 -5.96 -22.47
C PRO A 604 10.02 -7.32 -22.63
N THR A 605 11.17 -7.55 -21.97
CA THR A 605 11.86 -8.85 -22.00
C THR A 605 11.27 -9.85 -21.01
N ALA A 606 10.48 -9.38 -20.03
CA ALA A 606 9.72 -10.21 -19.10
C ALA A 606 8.57 -10.93 -19.86
N THR A 607 8.92 -11.98 -20.57
CA THR A 607 8.03 -12.75 -21.45
C THR A 607 7.78 -14.18 -20.97
N ILE A 608 8.41 -14.60 -19.87
CA ILE A 608 8.39 -15.96 -19.38
C ILE A 608 7.53 -16.03 -18.11
N ASP A 609 6.73 -17.08 -17.96
CA ASP A 609 5.99 -17.33 -16.72
C ASP A 609 6.97 -17.64 -15.58
N GLY A 610 6.83 -16.97 -14.44
CA GLY A 610 7.82 -17.07 -13.37
C GLY A 610 7.53 -16.21 -12.15
N GLU A 611 8.42 -16.30 -11.16
CA GLU A 611 8.36 -15.43 -9.97
C GLU A 611 9.01 -14.08 -10.27
N TYR A 612 8.28 -13.01 -10.00
CA TYR A 612 8.69 -11.63 -10.18
C TYR A 612 8.40 -10.81 -8.93
N THR A 613 9.08 -9.67 -8.77
CA THR A 613 8.80 -8.73 -7.69
C THR A 613 7.77 -7.71 -8.14
N LEU A 614 6.60 -7.71 -7.51
CA LEU A 614 5.56 -6.69 -7.68
C LEU A 614 5.45 -5.84 -6.41
N TRP A 615 4.73 -4.73 -6.52
CA TRP A 615 4.62 -3.74 -5.44
C TRP A 615 3.18 -3.49 -5.03
N GLY A 616 2.93 -3.59 -3.73
CA GLY A 616 1.62 -3.29 -3.15
C GLY A 616 1.29 -1.80 -3.14
N PRO A 617 0.05 -1.44 -2.75
CA PRO A 617 -0.44 -0.05 -2.68
C PRO A 617 0.34 0.83 -1.69
N ASP A 618 1.12 0.27 -0.78
CA ASP A 618 1.95 1.00 0.19
C ASP A 618 3.45 0.96 -0.14
N ALA A 619 3.78 0.64 -1.40
CA ALA A 619 5.15 0.47 -1.89
C ALA A 619 5.96 -0.58 -1.10
N ARG A 620 5.30 -1.62 -0.55
CA ARG A 620 5.98 -2.86 -0.13
C ARG A 620 6.12 -3.82 -1.31
N ALA A 621 7.29 -4.43 -1.42
CA ALA A 621 7.53 -5.49 -2.38
C ALA A 621 6.86 -6.79 -1.92
N TRP A 622 6.42 -7.61 -2.88
CA TRP A 622 6.03 -8.99 -2.66
C TRP A 622 6.39 -9.81 -3.91
N THR A 623 6.60 -11.11 -3.71
CA THR A 623 6.92 -12.03 -4.81
C THR A 623 5.62 -12.58 -5.39
N ALA A 624 5.41 -12.33 -6.68
CA ALA A 624 4.26 -12.78 -7.44
C ALA A 624 4.70 -13.76 -8.52
N TYR A 625 3.97 -14.84 -8.70
CA TYR A 625 4.09 -15.67 -9.88
C TYR A 625 3.25 -15.05 -11.00
N CYS A 626 3.91 -14.52 -12.03
CA CYS A 626 3.26 -14.03 -13.23
C CYS A 626 3.04 -15.17 -14.21
N SER A 627 1.77 -15.45 -14.54
CA SER A 627 1.39 -16.44 -15.54
C SER A 627 0.87 -15.78 -16.81
N ALA A 628 0.99 -16.48 -17.94
CA ALA A 628 0.65 -15.99 -19.27
C ALA A 628 1.40 -14.71 -19.63
N MET A 629 2.68 -14.60 -19.25
CA MET A 629 3.56 -13.47 -19.59
C MET A 629 3.71 -13.23 -21.10
N PRO A 630 3.67 -14.25 -21.99
CA PRO A 630 3.61 -13.99 -23.43
C PRO A 630 2.34 -13.24 -23.86
N SER A 631 1.23 -13.36 -23.13
CA SER A 631 -0.07 -12.78 -23.49
C SER A 631 -0.14 -11.26 -23.28
N ALA A 632 -1.20 -10.62 -23.79
CA ALA A 632 -1.49 -9.21 -23.55
C ALA A 632 -2.03 -8.93 -22.14
N ALA A 633 -2.46 -9.96 -21.41
CA ALA A 633 -3.08 -9.86 -20.09
C ALA A 633 -2.52 -10.95 -19.16
N PRO A 634 -1.24 -10.83 -18.75
CA PRO A 634 -0.68 -11.74 -17.75
C PRO A 634 -1.43 -11.60 -16.42
N LEU A 635 -1.26 -12.62 -15.58
CA LEU A 635 -2.04 -12.77 -14.35
C LEU A 635 -1.15 -13.03 -13.15
N GLU A 636 -1.54 -12.43 -12.04
CA GLU A 636 -0.78 -12.42 -10.80
C GLU A 636 -1.25 -13.53 -9.85
N TYR A 637 -0.29 -14.30 -9.35
CA TYR A 637 -0.54 -15.32 -8.35
C TYR A 637 0.40 -15.16 -7.16
N LEU A 638 -0.10 -15.47 -5.98
CA LEU A 638 0.72 -15.65 -4.79
C LEU A 638 1.09 -17.14 -4.67
N SER A 639 2.39 -17.43 -4.70
CA SER A 639 2.91 -18.77 -4.42
C SER A 639 2.79 -19.08 -2.93
N VAL A 640 2.18 -20.22 -2.61
CA VAL A 640 1.89 -20.63 -1.23
C VAL A 640 2.43 -22.04 -0.95
N ARG A 641 2.68 -22.35 0.32
CA ARG A 641 3.00 -23.72 0.73
C ARG A 641 1.82 -24.62 0.41
N HIS A 642 2.05 -25.85 0.00
CA HIS A 642 0.96 -26.75 -0.34
C HIS A 642 1.27 -28.17 0.09
N GLY A 643 0.24 -28.91 0.49
CA GLY A 643 0.36 -30.29 0.91
C GLY A 643 -0.98 -30.84 1.35
N ALA A 644 -0.95 -32.01 1.99
CA ALA A 644 -2.17 -32.66 2.49
C ALA A 644 -2.90 -31.84 3.57
N ASN A 645 -2.18 -30.93 4.26
CA ASN A 645 -2.71 -30.13 5.36
C ASN A 645 -2.44 -28.61 5.18
N GLU A 646 -1.91 -28.18 4.04
CA GLU A 646 -1.54 -26.79 3.79
C GLU A 646 -2.20 -26.31 2.49
N ASN A 647 -2.85 -25.14 2.56
CA ASN A 647 -3.56 -24.50 1.44
C ASN A 647 -4.44 -25.47 0.66
N PHE A 648 -5.40 -26.08 1.36
CA PHE A 648 -6.36 -27.00 0.76
C PHE A 648 -7.79 -26.62 1.12
N ALA A 649 -8.73 -27.07 0.30
CA ALA A 649 -10.17 -26.97 0.53
C ALA A 649 -10.81 -28.34 0.35
N GLN A 650 -11.77 -28.67 1.21
CA GLN A 650 -12.44 -29.97 1.21
C GLN A 650 -13.97 -29.80 1.13
N ALA A 651 -14.57 -30.56 0.22
CA ALA A 651 -16.00 -30.86 0.24
C ALA A 651 -16.20 -32.33 0.65
N THR A 652 -16.75 -32.54 1.84
CA THR A 652 -16.93 -33.87 2.43
C THR A 652 -18.17 -34.56 1.85
N ALA A 653 -18.00 -35.80 1.41
CA ALA A 653 -19.10 -36.68 1.04
C ALA A 653 -19.78 -37.15 2.34
N ALA A 654 -21.05 -36.82 2.52
CA ALA A 654 -21.80 -37.17 3.71
C ALA A 654 -23.17 -37.73 3.34
N GLY A 655 -23.45 -38.95 3.79
CA GLY A 655 -24.71 -39.66 3.55
C GLY A 655 -24.85 -40.31 2.16
N GLY A 656 -25.93 -41.10 1.99
CA GLY A 656 -26.35 -41.62 0.69
C GLY A 656 -27.07 -40.56 -0.14
N GLY A 657 -27.12 -40.73 -1.48
CA GLY A 657 -27.78 -39.81 -2.40
C GLY A 657 -26.81 -38.88 -3.14
N ALA A 658 -27.23 -37.64 -3.42
CA ALA A 658 -26.44 -36.68 -4.20
C ALA A 658 -25.10 -36.29 -3.53
N TRP A 659 -25.03 -36.31 -2.19
CA TRP A 659 -23.82 -36.02 -1.41
C TRP A 659 -22.95 -37.24 -1.11
N GLY A 660 -23.28 -38.40 -1.68
CA GLY A 660 -22.38 -39.56 -1.68
C GLY A 660 -21.19 -39.36 -2.63
N GLY A 661 -20.30 -40.35 -2.67
CA GLY A 661 -19.07 -40.31 -3.46
C GLY A 661 -17.83 -40.35 -2.58
N THR A 662 -16.73 -39.77 -3.06
CA THR A 662 -15.49 -39.60 -2.29
C THR A 662 -15.27 -38.12 -1.96
N ASN A 663 -14.67 -37.85 -0.81
CA ASN A 663 -14.33 -36.49 -0.40
C ASN A 663 -13.53 -35.79 -1.50
N VAL A 664 -13.98 -34.59 -1.88
CA VAL A 664 -13.24 -33.75 -2.81
C VAL A 664 -12.25 -32.95 -2.01
N VAL A 665 -10.95 -33.12 -2.27
CA VAL A 665 -9.88 -32.33 -1.66
C VAL A 665 -9.12 -31.64 -2.77
N THR A 666 -9.08 -30.31 -2.74
CA THR A 666 -8.32 -29.48 -3.68
C THR A 666 -7.17 -28.80 -2.94
N SER A 667 -5.94 -29.10 -3.33
CA SER A 667 -4.73 -28.44 -2.84
C SER A 667 -4.29 -27.36 -3.83
N TYR A 668 -3.82 -26.22 -3.31
CA TYR A 668 -3.44 -25.03 -4.06
C TYR A 668 -1.95 -24.77 -3.92
N SER A 669 -1.21 -24.80 -5.02
CA SER A 669 0.21 -24.41 -5.03
C SER A 669 0.39 -22.90 -5.25
N ARG A 670 -0.59 -22.25 -5.87
CA ARG A 670 -0.67 -20.80 -6.07
C ARG A 670 -2.12 -20.34 -6.02
N ILE A 671 -2.33 -19.11 -5.55
CA ILE A 671 -3.66 -18.49 -5.48
C ILE A 671 -3.66 -17.19 -6.26
N ARG A 672 -4.68 -16.96 -7.09
CA ARG A 672 -4.78 -15.73 -7.89
C ARG A 672 -5.11 -14.55 -6.99
N VAL A 673 -4.44 -13.42 -7.17
CA VAL A 673 -4.63 -12.23 -6.33
C VAL A 673 -4.80 -10.98 -7.20
N ASP A 674 -5.65 -10.05 -6.77
CA ASP A 674 -5.61 -8.68 -7.28
C ASP A 674 -4.51 -7.91 -6.52
N PRO A 675 -3.41 -7.51 -7.17
CA PRO A 675 -2.28 -6.89 -6.47
C PRO A 675 -2.57 -5.50 -5.90
N ARG A 676 -3.62 -4.82 -6.38
CA ARG A 676 -3.97 -3.47 -5.90
C ARG A 676 -4.75 -3.51 -4.59
N SER A 677 -5.54 -4.57 -4.39
CA SER A 677 -6.41 -4.73 -3.23
C SER A 677 -6.02 -5.92 -2.34
N PHE A 678 -5.13 -6.79 -2.82
CA PHE A 678 -4.77 -8.09 -2.26
C PHE A 678 -5.95 -9.00 -1.92
N HIS A 679 -7.03 -8.92 -2.70
CA HIS A 679 -8.09 -9.93 -2.61
C HIS A 679 -7.71 -11.17 -3.43
N VAL A 680 -8.04 -12.35 -2.91
CA VAL A 680 -7.79 -13.65 -3.55
C VAL A 680 -9.00 -14.05 -4.39
N ASP A 681 -8.77 -14.46 -5.65
CA ASP A 681 -9.78 -15.12 -6.48
C ASP A 681 -9.92 -16.59 -6.05
N GLU A 682 -10.94 -16.90 -5.25
CA GLU A 682 -11.11 -18.27 -4.70
C GLU A 682 -11.55 -19.31 -5.73
N THR A 683 -11.97 -18.86 -6.90
CA THR A 683 -12.52 -19.71 -7.96
C THR A 683 -11.45 -20.18 -8.95
N ASP A 684 -10.31 -19.49 -9.04
CA ASP A 684 -9.23 -19.86 -9.96
C ASP A 684 -8.61 -21.21 -9.58
N ARG A 685 -8.61 -22.14 -10.55
CA ARG A 685 -8.15 -23.53 -10.37
C ARG A 685 -6.87 -23.88 -11.11
N ARG A 686 -6.22 -22.92 -11.76
CA ARG A 686 -5.09 -23.21 -12.68
C ARG A 686 -3.91 -23.88 -12.01
N PHE A 687 -3.65 -23.56 -10.74
CA PHE A 687 -2.54 -24.12 -9.97
C PHE A 687 -3.00 -25.05 -8.85
N THR A 688 -4.02 -25.87 -9.15
CA THR A 688 -4.63 -26.79 -8.18
C THR A 688 -4.47 -28.26 -8.56
N THR A 689 -4.40 -29.12 -7.55
CA THR A 689 -4.55 -30.57 -7.69
C THR A 689 -5.77 -31.00 -6.89
N SER A 690 -6.71 -31.70 -7.52
CA SER A 690 -7.92 -32.18 -6.85
C SER A 690 -8.02 -33.70 -6.86
N THR A 691 -8.50 -34.28 -5.77
CA THR A 691 -8.81 -35.70 -5.64
C THR A 691 -10.27 -35.88 -5.23
N GLY A 692 -10.85 -37.03 -5.58
CA GLY A 692 -12.23 -37.38 -5.25
C GLY A 692 -13.29 -36.76 -6.15
N GLN A 693 -14.53 -37.19 -5.94
CA GLN A 693 -15.68 -36.70 -6.69
C GLN A 693 -16.98 -36.96 -5.90
N LEU A 694 -17.83 -35.95 -5.80
CA LEU A 694 -19.19 -36.10 -5.28
C LEU A 694 -20.15 -36.59 -6.38
N ASN A 695 -21.23 -37.28 -6.01
CA ASN A 695 -22.16 -37.88 -6.97
C ASN A 695 -22.83 -36.84 -7.91
N PHE A 696 -22.96 -35.57 -7.49
CA PHE A 696 -23.45 -34.48 -8.35
C PHE A 696 -22.38 -33.86 -9.27
N GLY A 697 -21.18 -34.45 -9.34
CA GLY A 697 -20.14 -34.08 -10.30
C GLY A 697 -19.15 -33.02 -9.81
N LEU A 698 -19.22 -32.58 -8.55
CA LEU A 698 -18.18 -31.69 -7.99
C LEU A 698 -16.84 -32.43 -7.92
N ARG A 699 -15.82 -31.85 -8.56
CA ARG A 699 -14.45 -32.39 -8.63
C ARG A 699 -13.41 -31.49 -7.98
N SER A 700 -13.78 -30.29 -7.54
CA SER A 700 -12.87 -29.34 -6.88
C SER A 700 -13.61 -28.43 -5.89
N ALA A 701 -12.98 -28.06 -4.78
CA ALA A 701 -13.55 -27.22 -3.70
C ALA A 701 -12.84 -25.86 -3.61
N GLU A 702 -13.58 -24.74 -3.55
CA GLU A 702 -13.04 -23.36 -3.69
C GLU A 702 -12.06 -22.98 -2.57
N TYR A 703 -11.12 -22.07 -2.84
CA TYR A 703 -10.08 -21.76 -1.89
C TYR A 703 -10.67 -21.14 -0.62
N GLY A 704 -10.26 -21.62 0.55
CA GLY A 704 -10.85 -21.20 1.83
C GLY A 704 -12.29 -21.69 2.06
N ASN A 705 -12.78 -22.67 1.28
CA ASN A 705 -14.11 -23.25 1.46
C ASN A 705 -14.05 -24.62 2.15
N ALA A 706 -14.69 -24.73 3.31
CA ALA A 706 -14.88 -25.99 4.03
C ALA A 706 -16.36 -26.40 3.95
N LEU A 707 -16.70 -27.33 3.04
CA LEU A 707 -18.07 -27.74 2.74
C LEU A 707 -18.36 -29.14 3.28
N ALA A 708 -19.51 -29.31 3.95
CA ALA A 708 -20.05 -30.63 4.26
C ALA A 708 -21.57 -30.64 4.32
N CYS A 709 -22.16 -31.74 3.87
CA CYS A 709 -23.62 -31.90 3.81
C CYS A 709 -24.05 -33.18 4.53
N GLY A 710 -23.99 -33.16 5.86
CA GLY A 710 -24.37 -34.29 6.70
C GLY A 710 -25.76 -34.14 7.30
N TYR A 711 -26.41 -35.26 7.62
CA TYR A 711 -27.64 -35.26 8.43
C TYR A 711 -27.37 -34.94 9.91
N SER A 712 -26.13 -35.13 10.37
CA SER A 712 -25.64 -34.67 11.67
C SER A 712 -25.12 -33.23 11.53
N PHE A 713 -25.29 -32.41 12.56
CA PHE A 713 -24.77 -31.03 12.63
C PHE A 713 -23.24 -30.96 12.72
N ASP A 714 -22.54 -31.99 12.23
CA ASP A 714 -21.10 -32.17 12.32
C ASP A 714 -20.38 -31.27 11.30
N ASP A 715 -19.24 -30.72 11.71
CA ASP A 715 -18.36 -29.83 10.96
C ASP A 715 -17.24 -30.63 10.28
N THR A 716 -17.61 -31.60 9.44
CA THR A 716 -16.68 -32.54 8.81
C THR A 716 -15.94 -31.99 7.59
N GLY A 717 -16.40 -30.88 7.02
CA GLY A 717 -15.70 -30.16 5.95
C GLY A 717 -14.49 -29.45 6.55
N ARG A 718 -13.38 -29.41 5.81
CA ARG A 718 -12.14 -28.79 6.27
C ARG A 718 -11.54 -27.89 5.19
N ALA A 719 -10.87 -26.83 5.60
CA ALA A 719 -9.98 -26.09 4.71
C ALA A 719 -8.85 -25.49 5.54
N ASN A 720 -7.75 -25.20 4.88
CA ASN A 720 -6.61 -24.52 5.47
C ASN A 720 -6.17 -23.39 4.53
N VAL A 721 -5.93 -22.22 5.10
CA VAL A 721 -5.38 -21.04 4.43
C VAL A 721 -4.07 -20.70 5.15
N ASP A 722 -2.94 -20.96 4.51
CA ASP A 722 -1.61 -20.84 5.12
C ASP A 722 -0.72 -19.89 4.32
N MET A 723 -0.52 -18.70 4.89
CA MET A 723 0.27 -17.61 4.33
C MET A 723 1.72 -17.61 4.83
N ARG A 724 2.16 -18.65 5.57
CA ARG A 724 3.56 -18.73 6.04
C ARG A 724 4.51 -18.80 4.85
N GLY A 725 5.59 -18.01 4.93
CA GLY A 725 6.54 -17.85 3.83
C GLY A 725 6.13 -16.78 2.81
N THR A 726 4.95 -16.19 2.96
CA THR A 726 4.54 -14.97 2.25
C THR A 726 4.61 -13.77 3.22
N PRO A 727 4.61 -12.52 2.72
CA PRO A 727 4.58 -11.34 3.59
C PRO A 727 3.17 -11.01 4.08
N PHE A 728 2.19 -11.90 3.88
CA PHE A 728 0.77 -11.64 4.15
C PHE A 728 0.25 -12.40 5.39
N VAL A 729 -0.81 -11.86 5.98
CA VAL A 729 -1.67 -12.49 6.97
C VAL A 729 -3.12 -12.44 6.48
N VAL A 730 -3.95 -13.34 6.99
CA VAL A 730 -5.40 -13.30 6.77
C VAL A 730 -6.01 -12.54 7.94
N PRO A 731 -6.60 -11.35 7.74
CA PRO A 731 -7.30 -10.66 8.80
C PRO A 731 -8.37 -11.56 9.40
N ARG A 732 -8.63 -11.42 10.71
CA ARG A 732 -9.64 -12.24 11.37
C ARG A 732 -11.06 -11.98 10.81
N ASN A 733 -11.92 -12.99 10.94
CA ASN A 733 -13.34 -13.02 10.57
C ASN A 733 -13.59 -12.70 9.09
N LYS A 734 -12.72 -13.24 8.24
CA LYS A 734 -12.90 -13.24 6.78
C LYS A 734 -13.76 -14.39 6.28
N PHE A 735 -14.23 -15.28 7.17
CA PHE A 735 -15.09 -16.39 6.81
C PHE A 735 -16.46 -16.33 7.51
N GLU A 736 -17.48 -16.91 6.89
CA GLU A 736 -18.82 -17.03 7.45
C GLU A 736 -19.43 -18.41 7.18
N ASN A 737 -20.41 -18.78 8.00
CA ASN A 737 -21.21 -19.97 7.76
C ASN A 737 -22.27 -19.63 6.70
N TYR A 738 -22.33 -20.40 5.63
CA TYR A 738 -23.30 -20.27 4.55
C TYR A 738 -23.99 -21.60 4.28
N GLY A 739 -25.27 -21.56 3.94
CA GLY A 739 -26.08 -22.76 3.63
C GLY A 739 -27.16 -23.04 4.66
N TYR A 740 -27.82 -24.19 4.53
CA TYR A 740 -28.98 -24.55 5.37
C TYR A 740 -28.49 -25.12 6.70
N LEU A 741 -28.87 -24.47 7.81
CA LEU A 741 -28.43 -24.82 9.16
C LEU A 741 -26.90 -25.01 9.25
N ALA A 742 -26.17 -24.10 8.60
CA ALA A 742 -24.73 -24.19 8.49
C ALA A 742 -24.05 -24.07 9.85
N ASN A 743 -23.13 -24.99 10.11
CA ASN A 743 -22.26 -24.98 11.26
C ASN A 743 -20.80 -24.89 10.79
N GLY A 744 -19.94 -24.27 11.59
CA GLY A 744 -18.55 -24.10 11.21
C GLY A 744 -17.79 -23.22 12.19
N SER A 745 -16.47 -23.41 12.20
CA SER A 745 -15.53 -22.69 13.04
C SER A 745 -14.28 -22.31 12.26
N GLU A 746 -13.53 -21.35 12.79
CA GLU A 746 -12.23 -20.96 12.27
C GLU A 746 -11.24 -20.79 13.43
N THR A 747 -10.00 -21.23 13.25
CA THR A 747 -8.93 -21.05 14.22
C THR A 747 -7.72 -20.41 13.56
N TYR A 748 -7.19 -19.36 14.17
CA TYR A 748 -6.01 -18.64 13.68
C TYR A 748 -4.77 -19.05 14.47
N ALA A 749 -3.66 -19.26 13.76
CA ALA A 749 -2.35 -19.55 14.35
C ALA A 749 -1.25 -18.77 13.61
N GLY A 750 -0.05 -18.75 14.21
CA GLY A 750 1.13 -18.15 13.59
C GLY A 750 0.96 -16.67 13.24
N LEU A 751 0.54 -15.83 14.20
CA LEU A 751 0.30 -14.39 13.98
C LEU A 751 -0.73 -14.12 12.86
N ASP A 752 -1.80 -14.93 12.82
CA ASP A 752 -2.87 -14.85 11.83
C ASP A 752 -2.41 -15.19 10.39
N GLN A 753 -1.26 -15.87 10.22
CA GLN A 753 -0.82 -16.41 8.93
C GLN A 753 -1.44 -17.76 8.59
N VAL A 754 -1.97 -18.50 9.57
CA VAL A 754 -2.63 -19.79 9.34
C VAL A 754 -4.07 -19.72 9.81
N VAL A 755 -5.01 -20.12 8.95
CA VAL A 755 -6.42 -20.25 9.27
C VAL A 755 -6.88 -21.67 8.94
N ASP A 756 -7.26 -22.42 9.98
CA ASP A 756 -7.94 -23.69 9.81
C ASP A 756 -9.45 -23.46 9.90
N LEU A 757 -10.17 -24.00 8.93
CA LEU A 757 -11.61 -23.86 8.78
C LEU A 757 -12.26 -25.23 8.95
N LYS A 758 -13.37 -25.24 9.69
CA LYS A 758 -14.30 -26.36 9.70
C LYS A 758 -15.67 -25.87 9.26
N GLY A 759 -16.35 -26.66 8.43
CA GLY A 759 -17.70 -26.34 7.97
C GLY A 759 -18.56 -27.58 7.82
N GLY A 760 -19.88 -27.40 7.88
CA GLY A 760 -20.86 -28.47 7.81
C GLY A 760 -22.25 -28.02 8.26
N GLY A 761 -22.97 -28.90 8.96
CA GLY A 761 -24.40 -28.73 9.21
C GLY A 761 -25.26 -29.44 8.16
N LEU A 762 -26.55 -29.09 8.10
CA LEU A 762 -27.50 -29.72 7.16
C LEU A 762 -27.38 -29.12 5.74
N CYS A 763 -26.21 -29.32 5.14
CA CYS A 763 -25.75 -28.68 3.91
C CYS A 763 -25.27 -27.24 4.11
N GLY A 764 -24.24 -27.09 4.94
CA GLY A 764 -23.56 -25.83 5.16
C GLY A 764 -22.08 -25.88 4.85
N ARG A 765 -21.48 -24.70 4.74
CA ARG A 765 -20.06 -24.51 4.53
C ARG A 765 -19.56 -23.33 5.33
N ARG A 766 -18.27 -23.35 5.65
CA ARG A 766 -17.52 -22.16 6.07
C ARG A 766 -16.80 -21.64 4.84
N GLU A 767 -17.13 -20.44 4.39
CA GLU A 767 -16.56 -19.88 3.16
C GLU A 767 -16.07 -18.44 3.36
N PRO A 768 -15.22 -17.93 2.46
CA PRO A 768 -14.85 -16.52 2.46
C PRO A 768 -16.08 -15.63 2.35
N ARG A 769 -16.15 -14.61 3.21
CA ARG A 769 -17.21 -13.61 3.16
C ARG A 769 -17.17 -12.89 1.82
N PRO A 770 -18.28 -12.80 1.06
CA PRO A 770 -18.33 -11.98 -0.13
C PRO A 770 -17.83 -10.57 0.16
N VAL A 771 -16.89 -10.05 -0.63
CA VAL A 771 -16.69 -8.59 -0.70
C VAL A 771 -17.99 -8.04 -1.28
N ALA A 772 -18.54 -6.99 -0.68
CA ALA A 772 -19.82 -6.46 -1.13
C ALA A 772 -19.75 -6.16 -2.62
N ALA A 773 -20.60 -6.82 -3.42
CA ALA A 773 -20.74 -6.49 -4.83
C ALA A 773 -21.35 -5.08 -4.90
N GLY A 774 -20.50 -4.06 -5.00
CA GLY A 774 -20.95 -2.74 -5.43
C GLY A 774 -21.62 -2.86 -6.78
N ALA A 775 -22.71 -2.13 -7.00
CA ALA A 775 -23.54 -2.16 -8.21
C ALA A 775 -22.80 -1.60 -9.47
N SER A 776 -21.69 -2.22 -9.86
CA SER A 776 -21.03 -2.03 -11.15
C SER A 776 -21.35 -3.23 -12.04
N ALA A 777 -21.67 -2.95 -13.30
CA ALA A 777 -22.07 -3.92 -14.32
C ALA A 777 -20.94 -4.86 -14.79
N ILE A 778 -19.87 -5.02 -14.00
CA ILE A 778 -18.91 -6.11 -14.13
C ILE A 778 -18.87 -6.82 -12.77
N PRO A 779 -19.64 -7.91 -12.59
CA PRO A 779 -19.49 -8.73 -11.42
C PRO A 779 -18.14 -9.44 -11.58
N SER A 780 -17.15 -9.06 -10.77
CA SER A 780 -16.06 -9.97 -10.44
C SER A 780 -16.38 -10.58 -9.07
N PRO A 781 -17.34 -11.53 -8.97
CA PRO A 781 -17.77 -12.16 -7.71
C PRO A 781 -16.72 -13.12 -7.12
N LEU A 782 -15.49 -13.04 -7.62
CA LEU A 782 -14.47 -14.06 -7.49
C LEU A 782 -13.47 -13.75 -6.38
N PHE A 783 -13.35 -12.49 -5.95
CA PHE A 783 -12.28 -12.05 -5.05
C PHE A 783 -12.78 -11.79 -3.61
N ARG A 784 -12.70 -12.76 -2.69
CA ARG A 784 -13.32 -12.61 -1.34
C ARG A 784 -12.36 -12.58 -0.16
N ILE A 785 -11.19 -13.21 -0.24
CA ILE A 785 -10.23 -13.20 0.88
C ILE A 785 -9.28 -12.00 0.72
N GLY A 786 -9.55 -10.90 1.45
CA GLY A 786 -8.64 -9.76 1.50
C GLY A 786 -7.44 -10.02 2.42
N LEU A 787 -6.24 -10.06 1.85
CA LEU A 787 -4.97 -10.21 2.57
C LEU A 787 -4.43 -8.84 3.02
N VAL A 788 -3.62 -8.83 4.09
CA VAL A 788 -2.85 -7.65 4.49
C VAL A 788 -1.42 -8.07 4.79
N TYR A 789 -0.47 -7.15 4.65
CA TYR A 789 0.90 -7.43 5.05
C TYR A 789 1.00 -7.73 6.55
N ALA A 790 1.85 -8.71 6.89
CA ALA A 790 2.34 -8.89 8.25
C ALA A 790 3.22 -7.67 8.61
N ASP A 791 2.91 -7.02 9.72
CA ASP A 791 3.70 -5.91 10.27
C ASP A 791 4.77 -6.40 11.26
#